data_AF-A0A0G4I024-F1
#
_entry.id   AF-A0A0G4I024-F1
#
_cell.length_a   1.000
_cell.length_b   1.000
_cell.length_c   1.000
_cell.angle_alpha   90.00
_cell.angle_beta   90.00
_cell.angle_gamma   90.00
#
_symmetry.space_group_name_H-M   'P 1'
#
loop_
_entity.id
_entity.type
_entity.pdbx_description
1 polymer ?
#
loop_
_entity_poly.entity_id
_entity_poly.type
_entity_poly.pdbx_seq_one_letter_code
_entity_poly.pdbx_strand_id
1 'polypeptide(L)'
;MGCGGSVPVRANSTSAPLENEPPVSAPNIDGTGKESDNGVAEQNRNPPGFWSTLAEAWACDDWFSAAAEGEVDKLKRLAAQHPAFLDSLNEDDESALFIAAGEGHVECVRELLRLGASVNLVQKEDRVTALMQAIARECSIEMIEVFLEFGADIRLASAEGYTPLHVAAGLGHLESALLLLQEGADVGALNEDGCAPVFYAACNGHSELVACLFEAGADLNVKSRVDGQTAIFPAASNGFVEVLAFLLHAKAEVDLQCRTTKMTPLLNAAVNGKPASVALLIRAGADVNACTDEKSTALHLAAANGFPEILPLLARAGARLDVTDSDDLTPLMRAALMGQEACVRALVRLGADAGIRCPAGSAAEIAFREGYQRVVGILEWKEEEKEMGGEGDGDWEKDCLSSWQDVKSLIMSGAVLLWPLTVFRFLSEKNHPIPRRQDMPRVLESLGMDKDEIYENENAAKRCGEEGQFPFMGDFTVVCLSYGWLDSSHPDPDRFHLQQLVNETGRFWWAEGEHSARVFVFWDFASLSQKPRTPEEDKLFSSALQRLDVLYSSVHTRVFRSTGVPEGSLNSRPYDKRGWPTLETFVTAFKPHYLVHQMPVTLDPSNRERGRLSTLMQQTVITPVAPKEFDRIVEAKTFTNGADVEPVKNLYRSFVLRTAGTIRHISYSLRSCFKESDCRNLIGLFKFLISEKQISVESVELMGTPLSDRRLMQLVEALGPVESLKNLNLCRTQASRGTMQSLRKAIKAGGFASLRTLNLTSCDELDDNCLGDLISFLEFTQQREVKPLTLSIPDAGFSEEGFAVIRRKAQSLTDSFGASNIFLLTELGEFVPNLES
;
A
#
# COMPACT_ATOMS: atom_id res chain seq x y z
N MET A 1 11.68 11.14 -11.78
CA MET A 1 10.98 10.88 -13.06
C MET A 1 10.19 9.60 -12.85
N GLY A 2 8.89 9.71 -12.61
CA GLY A 2 8.05 8.55 -12.30
C GLY A 2 7.68 7.81 -13.58
N CYS A 3 7.93 6.50 -13.62
CA CYS A 3 7.38 5.59 -14.61
C CYS A 3 5.87 5.42 -14.36
N GLY A 4 5.09 6.49 -14.59
CA GLY A 4 3.64 6.48 -14.56
C GLY A 4 3.09 6.30 -15.96
N GLY A 5 3.37 5.15 -16.59
CA GLY A 5 2.62 4.73 -17.78
C GLY A 5 1.28 4.23 -17.29
N SER A 6 0.24 5.04 -17.41
CA SER A 6 -1.15 4.60 -17.20
C SER A 6 -1.46 3.51 -18.21
N VAL A 7 -1.81 2.31 -17.73
CA VAL A 7 -2.42 1.27 -18.57
C VAL A 7 -3.67 1.90 -19.23
N PRO A 8 -3.90 1.73 -20.55
CA PRO A 8 -4.82 2.57 -21.35
C PRO A 8 -6.32 2.33 -21.09
N VAL A 9 -6.72 2.04 -19.86
CA VAL A 9 -8.12 1.89 -19.49
C VAL A 9 -8.59 3.12 -18.74
N ARG A 10 -9.45 3.93 -19.39
CA ARG A 10 -10.16 5.05 -18.76
C ARG A 10 -10.87 4.56 -17.51
N ALA A 11 -10.35 4.88 -16.33
CA ALA A 11 -11.17 5.06 -15.14
C ALA A 11 -11.71 6.49 -15.26
N ASN A 12 -13.03 6.65 -15.42
CA ASN A 12 -13.64 7.96 -15.58
C ASN A 12 -13.24 8.90 -14.44
N SER A 13 -12.33 9.83 -14.73
CA SER A 13 -12.19 11.12 -14.07
C SER A 13 -12.85 12.15 -14.98
N THR A 14 -13.96 12.72 -14.56
CA THR A 14 -14.62 13.83 -15.25
C THR A 14 -13.71 15.07 -15.23
N SER A 15 -13.17 15.45 -16.38
CA SER A 15 -12.59 16.78 -16.61
C SER A 15 -13.08 17.32 -17.95
N ALA A 16 -13.78 18.45 -17.92
CA ALA A 16 -14.26 19.19 -19.08
C ALA A 16 -13.09 19.86 -19.85
N PRO A 17 -13.21 20.08 -21.18
CA PRO A 17 -12.13 20.65 -21.98
C PRO A 17 -12.08 22.18 -21.91
N LEU A 18 -10.86 22.71 -21.87
CA LEU A 18 -10.51 24.10 -22.18
C LEU A 18 -10.38 24.26 -23.71
N GLU A 19 -11.22 25.10 -24.31
CA GLU A 19 -10.94 25.72 -25.61
C GLU A 19 -10.75 27.23 -25.42
N ASN A 20 -9.66 27.76 -25.97
CA ASN A 20 -9.41 29.19 -26.15
C ASN A 20 -8.87 29.38 -27.58
N GLU A 21 -9.67 29.96 -28.48
CA GLU A 21 -9.22 30.84 -29.57
C GLU A 21 -10.38 31.76 -30.03
N PRO A 22 -10.09 32.92 -30.65
CA PRO A 22 -10.70 34.23 -30.32
C PRO A 22 -11.91 34.66 -31.19
N PRO A 23 -12.64 35.74 -30.82
CA PRO A 23 -13.88 36.12 -31.48
C PRO A 23 -13.62 36.98 -32.74
N VAL A 24 -14.29 36.62 -33.84
CA VAL A 24 -14.47 37.50 -35.01
C VAL A 24 -15.95 37.83 -35.13
N SER A 25 -16.21 39.12 -35.01
CA SER A 25 -17.48 39.84 -35.11
C SER A 25 -18.36 39.48 -36.32
N ALA A 26 -19.66 39.31 -36.07
CA ALA A 26 -20.72 39.44 -37.08
C ALA A 26 -21.80 40.43 -36.59
N PRO A 27 -22.48 41.18 -37.49
CA PRO A 27 -23.23 42.38 -37.14
C PRO A 27 -24.71 42.14 -36.87
N ASN A 28 -25.27 43.06 -36.07
CA ASN A 28 -26.69 43.36 -35.86
C ASN A 28 -27.59 43.18 -37.09
N ILE A 29 -28.77 42.58 -36.89
CA ILE A 29 -30.04 43.15 -37.39
C ILE A 29 -31.13 42.97 -36.32
N ASP A 30 -31.80 44.09 -36.08
CA ASP A 30 -32.89 44.43 -35.17
C ASP A 30 -34.09 43.46 -35.08
N GLY A 31 -34.78 43.55 -33.94
CA GLY A 31 -36.08 44.23 -34.00
C GLY A 31 -37.34 43.47 -33.58
N THR A 32 -37.64 43.55 -32.27
CA THR A 32 -38.97 43.85 -31.68
C THR A 32 -40.16 42.88 -31.88
N GLY A 33 -40.83 42.55 -30.76
CA GLY A 33 -42.30 42.54 -30.75
C GLY A 33 -43.02 41.43 -29.97
N LYS A 34 -43.16 41.63 -28.65
CA LYS A 34 -44.35 41.41 -27.79
C LYS A 34 -45.41 40.32 -28.09
N GLU A 35 -45.64 39.55 -27.02
CA GLU A 35 -46.92 39.22 -26.33
C GLU A 35 -48.11 38.59 -27.09
N SER A 36 -48.44 37.40 -26.60
CA SER A 36 -49.77 36.91 -26.17
C SER A 36 -50.75 36.27 -27.17
N ASP A 37 -51.15 35.07 -26.74
CA ASP A 37 -52.49 34.46 -26.74
C ASP A 37 -53.10 33.76 -27.97
N ASN A 38 -53.66 32.59 -27.61
CA ASN A 38 -54.71 31.79 -28.24
C ASN A 38 -54.30 30.78 -29.32
N GLY A 39 -54.50 29.51 -28.96
CA GLY A 39 -54.24 28.36 -29.79
C GLY A 39 -55.33 28.05 -30.82
N VAL A 40 -54.93 27.25 -31.80
CA VAL A 40 -55.76 26.28 -32.52
C VAL A 40 -54.82 25.15 -32.92
N ALA A 41 -55.29 23.91 -32.79
CA ALA A 41 -54.60 22.71 -33.21
C ALA A 41 -54.34 22.73 -34.72
N GLU A 42 -53.07 22.79 -35.13
CA GLU A 42 -52.64 22.41 -36.48
C GLU A 42 -51.79 21.14 -36.41
N GLN A 43 -52.26 20.14 -37.15
CA GLN A 43 -51.58 18.87 -37.38
C GLN A 43 -50.24 19.12 -38.07
N ASN A 44 -49.17 19.19 -37.30
CA ASN A 44 -47.82 19.10 -37.87
C ASN A 44 -47.50 17.63 -38.12
N ARG A 45 -47.82 17.16 -39.32
CA ARG A 45 -47.33 15.88 -39.84
C ARG A 45 -45.82 16.01 -40.02
N ASN A 46 -45.05 15.48 -39.07
CA ASN A 46 -43.62 15.27 -39.25
C ASN A 46 -43.38 14.45 -40.54
N PRO A 47 -42.34 14.77 -41.32
CA PRO A 47 -42.03 14.05 -42.54
C PRO A 47 -41.78 12.56 -42.23
N PRO A 48 -42.16 11.63 -43.14
CA PRO A 48 -41.90 10.21 -42.95
C PRO A 48 -40.39 10.02 -42.92
N GLY A 49 -39.85 9.75 -41.73
CA GLY A 49 -38.42 9.63 -41.47
C GLY A 49 -37.96 10.34 -40.18
N PHE A 50 -38.65 11.39 -39.72
CA PHE A 50 -38.22 12.14 -38.52
C PHE A 50 -38.44 11.36 -37.22
N TRP A 51 -39.53 10.58 -37.14
CA TRP A 51 -39.80 9.71 -36.00
C TRP A 51 -39.01 8.40 -36.05
N SER A 52 -38.54 7.95 -37.22
CA SER A 52 -37.69 6.75 -37.30
C SER A 52 -36.28 7.05 -36.81
N THR A 53 -35.69 8.20 -37.15
CA THR A 53 -34.38 8.61 -36.62
C THR A 53 -34.39 8.91 -35.12
N LEU A 54 -35.46 9.51 -34.59
CA LEU A 54 -35.60 9.71 -33.13
C LEU A 54 -35.85 8.41 -32.37
N ALA A 55 -36.65 7.49 -32.91
CA ALA A 55 -36.86 6.17 -32.31
C ALA A 55 -35.60 5.28 -32.41
N GLU A 56 -34.81 5.40 -33.48
CA GLU A 56 -33.51 4.74 -33.63
C GLU A 56 -32.47 5.29 -32.64
N ALA A 57 -32.44 6.60 -32.41
CA ALA A 57 -31.58 7.23 -31.41
C ALA A 57 -31.98 6.82 -29.97
N TRP A 58 -33.28 6.85 -29.63
CA TRP A 58 -33.76 6.40 -28.32
C TRP A 58 -33.58 4.89 -28.09
N ALA A 59 -33.74 4.07 -29.12
CA ALA A 59 -33.48 2.64 -29.02
C ALA A 59 -32.00 2.35 -28.76
N CYS A 60 -31.07 3.15 -29.33
CA CYS A 60 -29.63 3.02 -29.11
C CYS A 60 -29.23 3.34 -27.66
N ASP A 61 -29.74 4.44 -27.08
CA ASP A 61 -29.49 4.79 -25.67
C ASP A 61 -30.07 3.76 -24.68
N ASP A 62 -31.17 3.10 -25.07
CA ASP A 62 -31.78 2.03 -24.29
C ASP A 62 -30.90 0.77 -24.17
N TRP A 63 -30.03 0.48 -25.16
CA TRP A 63 -29.07 -0.63 -25.08
C TRP A 63 -27.96 -0.35 -24.07
N PHE A 64 -27.38 0.84 -24.11
CA PHE A 64 -26.27 1.22 -23.23
C PHE A 64 -26.72 1.34 -21.78
N SER A 65 -27.89 1.96 -21.53
CA SER A 65 -28.48 2.03 -20.19
C SER A 65 -28.84 0.64 -19.65
N ALA A 66 -29.45 -0.22 -20.47
CA ALA A 66 -29.76 -1.60 -20.06
C ALA A 66 -28.50 -2.41 -19.71
N ALA A 67 -27.42 -2.21 -20.47
CA ALA A 67 -26.12 -2.83 -20.19
C ALA A 67 -25.49 -2.28 -18.91
N ALA A 68 -25.55 -0.97 -18.66
CA ALA A 68 -25.01 -0.33 -17.46
C ALA A 68 -25.79 -0.70 -16.19
N GLU A 69 -27.12 -0.84 -16.28
CA GLU A 69 -28.00 -1.16 -15.15
C GLU A 69 -28.13 -2.68 -14.90
N GLY A 70 -27.60 -3.52 -15.80
CA GLY A 70 -27.64 -4.97 -15.66
C GLY A 70 -29.00 -5.60 -16.05
N GLU A 71 -29.79 -4.94 -16.90
CA GLU A 71 -31.14 -5.36 -17.27
C GLU A 71 -31.17 -6.39 -18.41
N VAL A 72 -30.83 -7.65 -18.10
CA VAL A 72 -30.76 -8.77 -19.07
C VAL A 72 -32.03 -8.92 -19.92
N ASP A 73 -33.22 -8.85 -19.31
CA ASP A 73 -34.49 -9.01 -20.03
C ASP A 73 -34.83 -7.81 -20.93
N LYS A 74 -34.32 -6.61 -20.60
CA LYS A 74 -34.43 -5.45 -21.49
C LYS A 74 -33.52 -5.64 -22.71
N LEU A 75 -32.28 -6.07 -22.52
CA LEU A 75 -31.34 -6.40 -23.60
C LEU A 75 -31.91 -7.47 -24.55
N LYS A 76 -32.51 -8.55 -24.04
CA LYS A 76 -33.19 -9.57 -24.86
C LYS A 76 -34.32 -9.00 -25.71
N ARG A 77 -35.15 -8.14 -25.13
CA ARG A 77 -36.26 -7.49 -25.85
C ARG A 77 -35.74 -6.53 -26.93
N LEU A 78 -34.71 -5.74 -26.60
CA LEU A 78 -34.07 -4.82 -27.54
C LEU A 78 -33.42 -5.61 -28.70
N ALA A 79 -32.75 -6.72 -28.43
CA ALA A 79 -32.17 -7.58 -29.46
C ALA A 79 -33.21 -8.18 -30.41
N ALA A 80 -34.37 -8.57 -29.88
CA ALA A 80 -35.47 -9.07 -30.70
C ALA A 80 -36.11 -7.99 -31.59
N GLN A 81 -36.11 -6.73 -31.15
CA GLN A 81 -36.74 -5.60 -31.85
C GLN A 81 -35.77 -4.89 -32.81
N HIS A 82 -34.51 -4.77 -32.42
CA HIS A 82 -33.49 -3.91 -33.02
C HIS A 82 -32.10 -4.58 -33.11
N PRO A 83 -31.97 -5.77 -33.74
CA PRO A 83 -30.72 -6.54 -33.73
C PRO A 83 -29.53 -5.83 -34.42
N ALA A 84 -29.78 -4.84 -35.27
CA ALA A 84 -28.73 -4.08 -35.97
C ALA A 84 -27.87 -3.21 -35.04
N PHE A 85 -28.32 -2.94 -33.81
CA PHE A 85 -27.63 -2.09 -32.83
C PHE A 85 -26.81 -2.89 -31.81
N LEU A 86 -26.74 -4.22 -31.93
CA LEU A 86 -26.06 -5.08 -30.96
C LEU A 86 -24.58 -4.71 -30.77
N ASP A 87 -23.90 -4.33 -31.85
CA ASP A 87 -22.49 -3.86 -31.87
C ASP A 87 -22.36 -2.36 -32.13
N SER A 88 -23.44 -1.57 -31.98
CA SER A 88 -23.34 -0.11 -32.10
C SER A 88 -22.53 0.48 -30.95
N LEU A 89 -21.87 1.61 -31.22
CA LEU A 89 -21.00 2.31 -30.28
C LEU A 89 -21.67 3.62 -29.86
N ASN A 90 -21.58 3.97 -28.57
CA ASN A 90 -22.04 5.25 -28.05
C ASN A 90 -21.07 6.40 -28.41
N GLU A 91 -21.31 7.60 -27.86
CA GLU A 91 -20.44 8.77 -28.07
C GLU A 91 -19.03 8.59 -27.50
N ASP A 92 -18.89 7.77 -26.45
CA ASP A 92 -17.61 7.37 -25.84
C ASP A 92 -16.96 6.16 -26.53
N ASP A 93 -17.50 5.75 -27.67
CA ASP A 93 -17.01 4.65 -28.49
C ASP A 93 -17.08 3.27 -27.81
N GLU A 94 -18.06 3.10 -26.92
CA GLU A 94 -18.32 1.88 -26.15
C GLU A 94 -19.54 1.12 -26.69
N SER A 95 -19.43 -0.21 -26.80
CA SER A 95 -20.57 -1.07 -27.10
C SER A 95 -21.31 -1.46 -25.82
N ALA A 96 -22.56 -1.94 -25.95
CA ALA A 96 -23.28 -2.53 -24.82
C ALA A 96 -22.49 -3.66 -24.13
N LEU A 97 -21.73 -4.45 -24.91
CA LEU A 97 -20.85 -5.50 -24.39
C LEU A 97 -19.70 -4.91 -23.55
N PHE A 98 -19.08 -3.83 -24.02
CA PHE A 98 -18.00 -3.13 -23.32
C PHE A 98 -18.47 -2.52 -22.00
N ILE A 99 -19.64 -1.86 -22.01
CA ILE A 99 -20.27 -1.26 -20.82
C ILE A 99 -20.62 -2.34 -19.80
N ALA A 100 -21.33 -3.40 -20.22
CA ALA A 100 -21.69 -4.50 -19.32
C ALA A 100 -20.45 -5.18 -18.71
N ALA A 101 -19.36 -5.30 -19.47
CA ALA A 101 -18.08 -5.79 -18.97
C ALA A 101 -17.47 -4.82 -17.94
N GLY A 102 -17.45 -3.51 -18.21
CA GLY A 102 -16.90 -2.50 -17.31
C GLY A 102 -17.66 -2.34 -15.99
N GLU A 103 -18.97 -2.63 -15.98
CA GLU A 103 -19.84 -2.62 -14.79
C GLU A 103 -19.89 -3.98 -14.07
N GLY A 104 -19.27 -5.02 -14.65
CA GLY A 104 -19.19 -6.35 -14.05
C GLY A 104 -20.48 -7.18 -14.12
N HIS A 105 -21.36 -6.90 -15.09
CA HIS A 105 -22.63 -7.62 -15.27
C HIS A 105 -22.47 -8.89 -16.12
N VAL A 106 -21.97 -9.97 -15.51
CA VAL A 106 -21.65 -11.25 -16.18
C VAL A 106 -22.82 -11.79 -17.01
N GLU A 107 -24.03 -11.79 -16.46
CA GLU A 107 -25.21 -12.30 -17.17
C GLU A 107 -25.60 -11.45 -18.37
N CYS A 108 -25.36 -10.12 -18.32
CA CYS A 108 -25.56 -9.26 -19.49
C CYS A 108 -24.53 -9.56 -20.57
N VAL A 109 -23.25 -9.70 -20.21
CA VAL A 109 -22.17 -10.08 -21.15
C VAL A 109 -22.48 -11.44 -21.79
N ARG A 110 -22.81 -12.45 -20.98
CA ARG A 110 -23.15 -13.79 -21.45
C ARG A 110 -24.32 -13.77 -22.42
N GLU A 111 -25.36 -13.00 -22.12
CA GLU A 111 -26.53 -12.90 -23.00
C GLU A 111 -26.24 -12.12 -24.29
N LEU A 112 -25.53 -10.99 -24.21
CA LEU A 112 -25.12 -10.22 -25.40
C LEU A 112 -24.28 -11.08 -26.36
N LEU A 113 -23.35 -11.88 -25.83
CA LEU A 113 -22.54 -12.81 -26.61
C LEU A 113 -23.39 -13.93 -27.24
N ARG A 114 -24.36 -14.50 -26.51
CA ARG A 114 -25.33 -15.47 -27.06
C ARG A 114 -26.18 -14.88 -28.19
N LEU A 115 -26.54 -13.61 -28.08
CA LEU A 115 -27.29 -12.86 -29.09
C LEU A 115 -26.44 -12.51 -30.33
N GLY A 116 -25.12 -12.74 -30.26
CA GLY A 116 -24.19 -12.58 -31.37
C GLY A 116 -23.36 -11.31 -31.34
N ALA A 117 -23.23 -10.64 -30.19
CA ALA A 117 -22.34 -9.48 -30.05
C ALA A 117 -20.89 -9.89 -30.35
N SER A 118 -20.15 -9.03 -31.03
CA SER A 118 -18.77 -9.30 -31.40
C SER A 118 -17.86 -9.29 -30.17
N VAL A 119 -17.46 -10.47 -29.70
CA VAL A 119 -16.58 -10.68 -28.53
C VAL A 119 -15.24 -9.91 -28.61
N ASN A 120 -14.73 -9.74 -29.83
CA ASN A 120 -13.45 -9.12 -30.14
C ASN A 120 -13.58 -7.69 -30.68
N LEU A 121 -14.74 -7.06 -30.47
CA LEU A 121 -14.93 -5.66 -30.82
C LEU A 121 -13.95 -4.80 -30.01
N VAL A 122 -13.26 -3.91 -30.71
CA VAL A 122 -12.30 -2.97 -30.12
C VAL A 122 -12.85 -1.56 -30.23
N GLN A 123 -12.55 -0.72 -29.23
CA GLN A 123 -12.71 0.73 -29.37
C GLN A 123 -11.85 1.23 -30.56
N LYS A 124 -12.30 2.25 -31.27
CA LYS A 124 -11.66 2.89 -32.41
C LYS A 124 -10.35 3.57 -32.04
N GLU A 125 -10.30 4.31 -30.93
CA GLU A 125 -9.11 5.06 -30.52
C GLU A 125 -8.10 4.17 -29.80
N ASP A 126 -8.44 3.70 -28.59
CA ASP A 126 -7.50 2.97 -27.72
C ASP A 126 -7.37 1.48 -28.07
N ARG A 127 -8.22 0.97 -28.97
CA ARG A 127 -8.28 -0.45 -29.36
C ARG A 127 -8.43 -1.44 -28.21
N VAL A 128 -9.03 -0.99 -27.11
CA VAL A 128 -9.32 -1.82 -25.94
C VAL A 128 -10.50 -2.74 -26.24
N THR A 129 -10.40 -4.01 -25.83
CA THR A 129 -11.49 -5.00 -25.92
C THR A 129 -12.31 -5.01 -24.64
N ALA A 130 -13.55 -5.52 -24.71
CA ALA A 130 -14.37 -5.75 -23.52
C ALA A 130 -13.69 -6.70 -22.50
N LEU A 131 -12.87 -7.66 -22.97
CA LEU A 131 -12.05 -8.52 -22.10
C LEU A 131 -10.99 -7.71 -21.33
N MET A 132 -10.25 -6.84 -22.00
CA MET A 132 -9.27 -5.95 -21.33
C MET A 132 -9.94 -5.03 -20.32
N GLN A 133 -11.11 -4.50 -20.66
CA GLN A 133 -11.91 -3.68 -19.77
C GLN A 133 -12.35 -4.47 -18.52
N ALA A 134 -12.84 -5.70 -18.69
CA ALA A 134 -13.19 -6.58 -17.59
C ALA A 134 -12.00 -6.85 -16.67
N ILE A 135 -10.82 -7.13 -17.23
CA ILE A 135 -9.59 -7.33 -16.45
C ILE A 135 -9.22 -6.05 -15.72
N ALA A 136 -9.28 -4.89 -16.38
CA ALA A 136 -8.87 -3.62 -15.79
C ALA A 136 -9.78 -3.15 -14.65
N ARG A 137 -11.07 -3.47 -14.73
CA ARG A 137 -12.06 -3.20 -13.67
C ARG A 137 -12.10 -4.29 -12.61
N GLU A 138 -11.22 -5.27 -12.72
CA GLU A 138 -11.13 -6.40 -11.80
C GLU A 138 -12.47 -7.14 -11.64
N CYS A 139 -13.13 -7.34 -12.78
CA CYS A 139 -14.34 -8.14 -12.88
C CYS A 139 -14.04 -9.62 -12.65
N SER A 140 -15.11 -10.43 -12.65
CA SER A 140 -15.03 -11.80 -12.20
C SER A 140 -14.09 -12.64 -13.06
N ILE A 141 -13.39 -13.64 -12.49
CA ILE A 141 -12.77 -14.69 -13.32
C ILE A 141 -13.85 -15.32 -14.17
N GLU A 142 -15.06 -15.49 -13.63
CA GLU A 142 -16.21 -15.91 -14.43
C GLU A 142 -16.45 -15.01 -15.65
N MET A 143 -16.29 -13.68 -15.54
CA MET A 143 -16.39 -12.78 -16.70
C MET A 143 -15.33 -13.10 -17.75
N ILE A 144 -14.08 -13.29 -17.31
CA ILE A 144 -12.96 -13.62 -18.21
C ILE A 144 -13.21 -15.00 -18.86
N GLU A 145 -13.63 -16.00 -18.07
CA GLU A 145 -14.04 -17.32 -18.56
C GLU A 145 -15.16 -17.23 -19.59
N VAL A 146 -16.20 -16.41 -19.35
CA VAL A 146 -17.26 -16.16 -20.34
C VAL A 146 -16.70 -15.59 -21.63
N PHE A 147 -15.84 -14.58 -21.55
CA PHE A 147 -15.20 -14.04 -22.76
C PHE A 147 -14.41 -15.13 -23.52
N LEU A 148 -13.64 -15.95 -22.80
CA LEU A 148 -12.83 -17.04 -23.37
C LEU A 148 -13.71 -18.15 -23.98
N GLU A 149 -14.79 -18.56 -23.31
CA GLU A 149 -15.79 -19.52 -23.78
C GLU A 149 -16.38 -19.11 -25.13
N PHE A 150 -16.61 -17.80 -25.33
CA PHE A 150 -17.14 -17.22 -26.55
C PHE A 150 -16.06 -16.81 -27.57
N GLY A 151 -14.79 -17.17 -27.34
CA GLY A 151 -13.71 -17.00 -28.31
C GLY A 151 -13.05 -15.62 -28.30
N ALA A 152 -12.98 -14.96 -27.15
CA ALA A 152 -12.17 -13.75 -26.99
C ALA A 152 -10.70 -14.05 -27.32
N ASP A 153 -10.10 -13.22 -28.17
CA ASP A 153 -8.71 -13.35 -28.57
C ASP A 153 -7.79 -12.64 -27.56
N ILE A 154 -7.16 -13.45 -26.71
CA ILE A 154 -6.20 -13.00 -25.69
C ILE A 154 -4.92 -12.37 -26.26
N ARG A 155 -4.73 -12.39 -27.57
CA ARG A 155 -3.57 -11.78 -28.26
C ARG A 155 -3.87 -10.40 -28.81
N LEU A 156 -5.14 -9.98 -28.82
CA LEU A 156 -5.47 -8.62 -29.21
C LEU A 156 -4.77 -7.64 -28.28
N ALA A 157 -4.24 -6.57 -28.86
CA ALA A 157 -3.49 -5.55 -28.16
C ALA A 157 -4.18 -4.19 -28.35
N SER A 158 -4.12 -3.35 -27.32
CA SER A 158 -4.53 -1.95 -27.40
C SER A 158 -3.69 -1.18 -28.44
N ALA A 159 -4.02 0.07 -28.68
CA ALA A 159 -3.27 0.94 -29.59
C ALA A 159 -1.79 1.00 -29.21
N GLU A 160 -1.50 1.08 -27.92
CA GLU A 160 -0.13 1.09 -27.37
C GLU A 160 0.49 -0.32 -27.21
N GLY A 161 -0.17 -1.36 -27.71
CA GLY A 161 0.35 -2.73 -27.71
C GLY A 161 0.15 -3.51 -26.40
N TYR A 162 -0.69 -3.03 -25.47
CA TYR A 162 -0.98 -3.78 -24.25
C TYR A 162 -1.92 -4.95 -24.54
N THR A 163 -1.50 -6.16 -24.21
CA THR A 163 -2.35 -7.36 -24.23
C THR A 163 -3.14 -7.49 -22.91
N PRO A 164 -4.17 -8.35 -22.83
CA PRO A 164 -4.86 -8.66 -21.57
C PRO A 164 -3.89 -9.05 -20.44
N LEU A 165 -2.81 -9.78 -20.76
CA LEU A 165 -1.79 -10.16 -19.78
C LEU A 165 -0.97 -8.95 -19.29
N HIS A 166 -0.70 -7.95 -20.13
CA HIS A 166 -0.08 -6.71 -19.67
C HIS A 166 -0.97 -5.96 -18.67
N VAL A 167 -2.28 -5.87 -18.97
CA VAL A 167 -3.26 -5.20 -18.10
C VAL A 167 -3.31 -5.92 -16.75
N ALA A 168 -3.45 -7.24 -16.74
CA ALA A 168 -3.42 -8.05 -15.53
C ALA A 168 -2.10 -7.88 -14.75
N ALA A 169 -0.96 -7.87 -15.46
CA ALA A 169 0.36 -7.70 -14.87
C ALA A 169 0.57 -6.33 -14.21
N GLY A 170 0.18 -5.24 -14.88
CA GLY A 170 0.33 -3.89 -14.35
C GLY A 170 -0.56 -3.63 -13.13
N LEU A 171 -1.78 -4.16 -13.15
CA LEU A 171 -2.73 -4.01 -12.04
C LEU A 171 -2.55 -5.07 -10.94
N GLY A 172 -1.71 -6.07 -11.19
CA GLY A 172 -1.36 -7.11 -10.25
C GLY A 172 -2.36 -8.25 -10.15
N HIS A 173 -3.39 -8.31 -11.01
CA HIS A 173 -4.47 -9.30 -10.98
C HIS A 173 -3.96 -10.72 -11.27
N LEU A 174 -3.49 -11.41 -10.22
CA LEU A 174 -2.79 -12.70 -10.27
C LEU A 174 -3.66 -13.79 -10.87
N GLU A 175 -4.91 -13.89 -10.42
CA GLU A 175 -5.86 -14.90 -10.88
C GLU A 175 -6.19 -14.73 -12.37
N SER A 176 -6.43 -13.50 -12.81
CA SER A 176 -6.63 -13.18 -14.24
C SER A 176 -5.39 -13.54 -15.07
N ALA A 177 -4.19 -13.18 -14.59
CA ALA A 177 -2.95 -13.50 -15.28
C ALA A 177 -2.72 -15.02 -15.36
N LEU A 178 -2.96 -15.77 -14.28
CA LEU A 178 -2.86 -17.23 -14.26
C LEU A 178 -3.83 -17.88 -15.26
N LEU A 179 -5.08 -17.43 -15.31
CA LEU A 179 -6.05 -17.94 -16.28
C LEU A 179 -5.62 -17.63 -17.72
N LEU A 180 -5.19 -16.39 -17.99
CA LEU A 180 -4.70 -16.00 -19.31
C LEU A 180 -3.49 -16.85 -19.74
N LEU A 181 -2.56 -17.12 -18.82
CA LEU A 181 -1.40 -17.99 -19.09
C LEU A 181 -1.82 -19.44 -19.35
N GLN A 182 -2.80 -19.97 -18.62
CA GLN A 182 -3.36 -21.30 -18.85
C GLN A 182 -4.00 -21.42 -20.23
N GLU A 183 -4.67 -20.36 -20.70
CA GLU A 183 -5.24 -20.26 -22.05
C GLU A 183 -4.20 -19.92 -23.14
N GLY A 184 -2.91 -19.88 -22.78
CA GLY A 184 -1.81 -19.72 -23.75
C GLY A 184 -1.55 -18.26 -24.16
N ALA A 185 -1.80 -17.30 -23.27
CA ALA A 185 -1.35 -15.93 -23.45
C ALA A 185 0.19 -15.90 -23.60
N ASP A 186 0.67 -15.07 -24.51
CA ASP A 186 2.10 -14.90 -24.73
C ASP A 186 2.73 -14.11 -23.57
N VAL A 187 3.44 -14.81 -22.71
CA VAL A 187 4.15 -14.26 -21.55
C VAL A 187 5.25 -13.26 -21.95
N GLY A 188 5.76 -13.36 -23.18
CA GLY A 188 6.80 -12.50 -23.75
C GLY A 188 6.29 -11.43 -24.70
N ALA A 189 4.96 -11.23 -24.79
CA ALA A 189 4.37 -10.21 -25.65
C ALA A 189 4.98 -8.84 -25.32
N LEU A 190 5.34 -8.06 -26.34
CA LEU A 190 5.92 -6.73 -26.17
C LEU A 190 4.95 -5.66 -26.63
N ASN A 191 4.73 -4.66 -25.79
CA ASN A 191 3.99 -3.47 -26.18
C ASN A 191 4.85 -2.51 -27.05
N GLU A 192 4.32 -1.32 -27.38
CA GLU A 192 5.05 -0.36 -28.22
C GLU A 192 6.39 0.10 -27.59
N ASP A 193 6.41 0.26 -26.26
CA ASP A 193 7.61 0.55 -25.47
C ASP A 193 8.61 -0.61 -25.42
N GLY A 194 8.28 -1.77 -25.99
CA GLY A 194 9.11 -2.97 -25.94
C GLY A 194 9.18 -3.60 -24.54
N CYS A 195 8.21 -3.30 -23.68
CA CYS A 195 8.10 -3.87 -22.35
C CYS A 195 7.20 -5.11 -22.39
N ALA A 196 7.60 -6.17 -21.69
CA ALA A 196 6.79 -7.36 -21.48
C ALA A 196 5.89 -7.21 -20.24
N PRO A 197 4.86 -8.06 -20.02
CA PRO A 197 4.01 -8.00 -18.84
C PRO A 197 4.78 -7.97 -17.52
N VAL A 198 5.88 -8.73 -17.42
CA VAL A 198 6.71 -8.79 -16.21
C VAL A 198 7.34 -7.45 -15.83
N PHE A 199 7.60 -6.56 -16.81
CA PHE A 199 8.08 -5.21 -16.54
C PHE A 199 7.06 -4.42 -15.73
N TYR A 200 5.78 -4.48 -16.09
CA TYR A 200 4.70 -3.78 -15.41
C TYR A 200 4.37 -4.38 -14.04
N ALA A 201 4.43 -5.71 -13.91
CA ALA A 201 4.32 -6.38 -12.61
C ALA A 201 5.43 -5.91 -11.65
N ALA A 202 6.68 -5.86 -12.14
CA ALA A 202 7.80 -5.37 -11.35
C ALA A 202 7.72 -3.87 -11.04
N CYS A 203 7.27 -3.08 -12.02
CA CYS A 203 7.12 -1.63 -11.89
C CYS A 203 6.07 -1.22 -10.86
N ASN A 204 5.09 -2.08 -10.57
CA ASN A 204 4.05 -1.84 -9.59
C ASN A 204 4.19 -2.68 -8.31
N GLY A 205 5.27 -3.44 -8.16
CA GLY A 205 5.60 -4.14 -6.92
C GLY A 205 4.91 -5.49 -6.71
N HIS A 206 4.35 -6.09 -7.76
CA HIS A 206 3.56 -7.32 -7.70
C HIS A 206 4.45 -8.57 -7.68
N SER A 207 5.13 -8.83 -6.55
CA SER A 207 6.15 -9.89 -6.40
C SER A 207 5.67 -11.30 -6.75
N GLU A 208 4.47 -11.70 -6.31
CA GLU A 208 3.86 -13.00 -6.64
C GLU A 208 3.63 -13.15 -8.15
N LEU A 209 3.21 -12.08 -8.81
CA LEU A 209 2.92 -12.10 -10.25
C LEU A 209 4.21 -12.10 -11.08
N VAL A 210 5.25 -11.41 -10.63
CA VAL A 210 6.59 -11.51 -11.24
C VAL A 210 7.10 -12.96 -11.17
N ALA A 211 6.89 -13.65 -10.04
CA ALA A 211 7.26 -15.06 -9.90
C ALA A 211 6.46 -15.97 -10.85
N CYS A 212 5.14 -15.82 -10.90
CA CYS A 212 4.29 -16.62 -11.79
C CYS A 212 4.64 -16.40 -13.28
N LEU A 213 4.90 -15.16 -13.68
CA LEU A 213 5.32 -14.85 -15.05
C LEU A 213 6.67 -15.50 -15.38
N PHE A 214 7.63 -15.48 -14.45
CA PHE A 214 8.93 -16.15 -14.62
C PHE A 214 8.78 -17.67 -14.76
N GLU A 215 7.97 -18.29 -13.91
CA GLU A 215 7.66 -19.74 -13.99
C GLU A 215 6.97 -20.12 -15.30
N ALA A 216 6.14 -19.23 -15.84
CA ALA A 216 5.54 -19.37 -17.16
C ALA A 216 6.52 -19.12 -18.33
N GLY A 217 7.78 -18.79 -18.04
CA GLY A 217 8.84 -18.62 -19.04
C GLY A 217 9.12 -17.17 -19.45
N ALA A 218 8.67 -16.17 -18.69
CA ALA A 218 9.02 -14.77 -18.95
C ALA A 218 10.55 -14.55 -18.88
N ASP A 219 11.09 -13.84 -19.86
CA ASP A 219 12.46 -13.32 -19.78
C ASP A 219 12.48 -12.02 -18.94
N LEU A 220 13.16 -12.07 -17.80
CA LEU A 220 13.29 -10.95 -16.86
C LEU A 220 14.27 -9.86 -17.35
N ASN A 221 15.06 -10.17 -18.38
CA ASN A 221 16.08 -9.29 -18.93
C ASN A 221 15.64 -8.58 -20.22
N VAL A 222 14.34 -8.61 -20.54
CA VAL A 222 13.79 -7.85 -21.67
C VAL A 222 13.99 -6.35 -21.44
N LYS A 223 14.72 -5.72 -22.37
CA LYS A 223 15.06 -4.29 -22.32
C LYS A 223 13.99 -3.49 -23.03
N SER A 224 13.44 -2.50 -22.33
CA SER A 224 12.56 -1.49 -22.92
C SER A 224 13.22 -0.81 -24.13
N ARG A 225 12.44 -0.53 -25.17
CA ARG A 225 12.88 0.25 -26.32
C ARG A 225 13.08 1.71 -25.97
N VAL A 226 12.38 2.24 -24.96
CA VAL A 226 12.46 3.65 -24.57
C VAL A 226 13.86 3.99 -24.05
N ASP A 227 14.30 3.29 -23.01
CA ASP A 227 15.53 3.63 -22.28
C ASP A 227 16.43 2.43 -21.99
N GLY A 228 16.08 1.23 -22.48
CA GLY A 228 16.87 0.03 -22.25
C GLY A 228 16.77 -0.56 -20.84
N GLN A 229 15.83 -0.08 -20.01
CA GLN A 229 15.61 -0.64 -18.68
C GLN A 229 14.94 -2.02 -18.74
N THR A 230 15.29 -2.88 -17.78
CA THR A 230 14.60 -4.16 -17.51
C THR A 230 13.81 -4.05 -16.21
N ALA A 231 13.07 -5.09 -15.84
CA ALA A 231 12.23 -5.14 -14.63
C ALA A 231 12.97 -4.78 -13.32
N ILE A 232 14.29 -4.98 -13.25
CA ILE A 232 15.10 -4.68 -12.05
C ILE A 232 15.20 -3.18 -11.76
N PHE A 233 15.11 -2.33 -12.78
CA PHE A 233 15.20 -0.88 -12.64
C PHE A 233 14.05 -0.29 -11.85
N PRO A 234 12.78 -0.45 -12.28
CA PRO A 234 11.67 0.14 -11.56
C PRO A 234 11.46 -0.53 -10.20
N ALA A 235 11.82 -1.82 -10.03
CA ALA A 235 11.85 -2.47 -8.73
C ALA A 235 12.85 -1.80 -7.76
N ALA A 236 14.04 -1.46 -8.24
CA ALA A 236 15.07 -0.76 -7.47
C ALA A 236 14.69 0.70 -7.16
N SER A 237 14.18 1.46 -8.15
CA SER A 237 13.83 2.87 -7.97
C SER A 237 12.64 3.07 -7.03
N ASN A 238 11.66 2.17 -7.07
CA ASN A 238 10.44 2.28 -6.25
C ASN A 238 10.62 1.68 -4.85
N GLY A 239 11.68 0.92 -4.62
CA GLY A 239 11.91 0.24 -3.34
C GLY A 239 11.10 -1.03 -3.17
N PHE A 240 10.72 -1.70 -4.27
CA PHE A 240 10.01 -2.98 -4.23
C PHE A 240 10.99 -4.12 -3.97
N VAL A 241 11.40 -4.19 -2.71
CA VAL A 241 12.41 -5.12 -2.19
C VAL A 241 12.12 -6.56 -2.57
N GLU A 242 10.87 -7.02 -2.46
CA GLU A 242 10.52 -8.41 -2.73
C GLU A 242 10.66 -8.76 -4.21
N VAL A 243 10.21 -7.86 -5.09
CA VAL A 243 10.40 -7.97 -6.54
C VAL A 243 11.89 -7.94 -6.86
N LEU A 244 12.63 -6.98 -6.29
CA LEU A 244 14.06 -6.83 -6.52
C LEU A 244 14.84 -8.08 -6.08
N ALA A 245 14.55 -8.60 -4.89
CA ALA A 245 15.15 -9.82 -4.37
C ALA A 245 14.84 -11.03 -5.27
N PHE A 246 13.60 -11.15 -5.76
CA PHE A 246 13.23 -12.18 -6.72
C PHE A 246 14.01 -12.06 -8.03
N LEU A 247 14.06 -10.88 -8.64
CA LEU A 247 14.77 -10.63 -9.89
C LEU A 247 16.26 -10.96 -9.76
N LEU A 248 16.90 -10.52 -8.68
CA LEU A 248 18.30 -10.83 -8.37
C LEU A 248 18.51 -12.34 -8.18
N HIS A 249 17.57 -13.01 -7.50
CA HIS A 249 17.60 -14.45 -7.34
C HIS A 249 17.52 -15.18 -8.68
N ALA A 250 16.60 -14.75 -9.54
CA ALA A 250 16.41 -15.24 -10.91
C ALA A 250 17.52 -14.78 -11.89
N LYS A 251 18.66 -14.31 -11.37
CA LYS A 251 19.86 -13.92 -12.12
C LYS A 251 19.65 -12.77 -13.10
N ALA A 252 18.75 -11.83 -12.78
CA ALA A 252 18.67 -10.57 -13.51
C ALA A 252 20.03 -9.83 -13.47
N GLU A 253 20.37 -9.16 -14.57
CA GLU A 253 21.63 -8.43 -14.70
C GLU A 253 21.70 -7.24 -13.70
N VAL A 254 22.55 -7.36 -12.68
CA VAL A 254 22.64 -6.42 -11.55
C VAL A 254 23.18 -5.05 -11.95
N ASP A 255 24.15 -5.02 -12.86
CA ASP A 255 24.85 -3.79 -13.31
C ASP A 255 24.43 -3.37 -14.73
N LEU A 256 23.23 -3.77 -15.17
CA LEU A 256 22.72 -3.31 -16.45
C LEU A 256 22.66 -1.78 -16.47
N GLN A 257 23.13 -1.18 -17.57
CA GLN A 257 23.09 0.27 -17.78
C GLN A 257 21.93 0.64 -18.71
N CYS A 258 21.11 1.61 -18.30
CA CYS A 258 20.12 2.19 -19.21
C CYS A 258 20.83 2.93 -20.35
N ARG A 259 20.17 3.01 -21.51
CA ARG A 259 20.73 3.57 -22.74
C ARG A 259 20.94 5.08 -22.68
N THR A 260 20.11 5.79 -21.91
CA THR A 260 20.03 7.25 -21.94
C THR A 260 21.04 7.94 -21.03
N THR A 261 21.34 7.36 -19.87
CA THR A 261 22.18 8.01 -18.84
C THR A 261 23.22 7.07 -18.22
N LYS A 262 23.32 5.83 -18.70
CA LYS A 262 24.09 4.73 -18.08
C LYS A 262 23.76 4.48 -16.61
N MET A 263 22.57 4.86 -16.17
CA MET A 263 22.12 4.52 -14.82
C MET A 263 22.07 3.01 -14.66
N THR A 264 22.54 2.52 -13.52
CA THR A 264 22.36 1.14 -13.07
C THR A 264 21.19 1.06 -12.08
N PRO A 265 20.70 -0.15 -11.73
CA PRO A 265 19.73 -0.33 -10.67
C PRO A 265 20.21 0.26 -9.34
N LEU A 266 21.50 0.14 -9.01
CA LEU A 266 22.09 0.71 -7.79
C LEU A 266 22.04 2.25 -7.80
N LEU A 267 22.38 2.86 -8.94
CA LEU A 267 22.27 4.31 -9.12
C LEU A 267 20.81 4.78 -9.00
N ASN A 268 19.85 4.02 -9.54
CA ASN A 268 18.41 4.32 -9.43
C ASN A 268 17.89 4.19 -7.99
N ALA A 269 18.30 3.16 -7.25
CA ALA A 269 17.95 3.03 -5.84
C ALA A 269 18.53 4.19 -5.00
N ALA A 270 19.76 4.61 -5.29
CA ALA A 270 20.43 5.69 -4.60
C ALA A 270 19.77 7.06 -4.86
N VAL A 271 19.45 7.38 -6.12
CA VAL A 271 18.81 8.66 -6.48
C VAL A 271 17.36 8.79 -5.98
N ASN A 272 16.69 7.67 -5.69
CA ASN A 272 15.31 7.64 -5.18
C ASN A 272 15.22 7.35 -3.66
N GLY A 273 16.35 7.35 -2.95
CA GLY A 273 16.34 7.22 -1.49
C GLY A 273 15.86 5.85 -0.99
N LYS A 274 16.27 4.76 -1.65
CA LYS A 274 15.85 3.39 -1.31
C LYS A 274 17.00 2.60 -0.63
N PRO A 275 17.28 2.82 0.67
CA PRO A 275 18.41 2.18 1.37
C PRO A 275 18.31 0.65 1.38
N ALA A 276 17.10 0.14 1.51
CA ALA A 276 16.73 -1.26 1.36
C ALA A 276 17.18 -1.81 -0.01
N SER A 277 16.75 -1.21 -1.13
CA SER A 277 17.16 -1.66 -2.46
C SER A 277 18.68 -1.51 -2.71
N VAL A 278 19.29 -0.43 -2.22
CA VAL A 278 20.75 -0.23 -2.28
C VAL A 278 21.48 -1.38 -1.59
N ALA A 279 21.08 -1.72 -0.36
CA ALA A 279 21.66 -2.82 0.38
C ALA A 279 21.57 -4.12 -0.44
N LEU A 280 20.37 -4.49 -0.90
CA LEU A 280 20.18 -5.72 -1.68
C LEU A 280 21.06 -5.80 -2.93
N LEU A 281 21.16 -4.70 -3.68
CA LEU A 281 21.99 -4.62 -4.88
C LEU A 281 23.48 -4.79 -4.58
N ILE A 282 23.98 -4.12 -3.53
CA ILE A 282 25.36 -4.31 -3.06
C ILE A 282 25.63 -5.78 -2.71
N ARG A 283 24.71 -6.43 -1.99
CA ARG A 283 24.83 -7.85 -1.66
C ARG A 283 24.84 -8.75 -2.89
N ALA A 284 24.04 -8.42 -3.90
CA ALA A 284 24.03 -9.14 -5.16
C ALA A 284 25.27 -8.88 -6.02
N GLY A 285 26.21 -8.07 -5.55
CA GLY A 285 27.49 -7.82 -6.20
C GLY A 285 27.48 -6.63 -7.16
N ALA A 286 26.52 -5.70 -7.03
CA ALA A 286 26.51 -4.47 -7.83
C ALA A 286 27.82 -3.69 -7.69
N ASP A 287 28.32 -3.15 -8.80
CA ASP A 287 29.48 -2.27 -8.78
C ASP A 287 29.13 -0.93 -8.12
N VAL A 288 29.56 -0.80 -6.86
CA VAL A 288 29.35 0.38 -6.02
C VAL A 288 29.95 1.66 -6.61
N ASN A 289 30.96 1.52 -7.47
CA ASN A 289 31.65 2.64 -8.10
C ASN A 289 31.22 2.88 -9.55
N ALA A 290 30.19 2.18 -10.05
CA ALA A 290 29.58 2.48 -11.34
C ALA A 290 29.09 3.94 -11.37
N CYS A 291 29.11 4.53 -12.56
CA CYS A 291 28.72 5.92 -12.76
C CYS A 291 27.91 6.14 -14.04
N THR A 292 27.16 7.25 -14.03
CA THR A 292 26.42 7.73 -15.20
C THR A 292 27.35 8.28 -16.28
N ASP A 293 26.78 8.69 -17.42
CA ASP A 293 27.53 9.43 -18.44
C ASP A 293 28.15 10.75 -17.92
N GLU A 294 27.52 11.35 -16.91
CA GLU A 294 28.00 12.52 -16.18
C GLU A 294 29.02 12.16 -15.08
N LYS A 295 29.53 10.92 -15.07
CA LYS A 295 30.45 10.37 -14.06
C LYS A 295 29.92 10.41 -12.62
N SER A 296 28.62 10.63 -12.43
CA SER A 296 28.00 10.60 -11.10
C SER A 296 27.87 9.17 -10.60
N THR A 297 28.42 8.89 -9.42
CA THR A 297 28.28 7.59 -8.72
C THR A 297 27.05 7.54 -7.81
N ALA A 298 26.73 6.38 -7.24
CA ALA A 298 25.63 6.24 -6.28
C ALA A 298 25.80 7.18 -5.08
N LEU A 299 27.06 7.44 -4.68
CA LEU A 299 27.38 8.36 -3.59
C LEU A 299 27.08 9.81 -3.97
N HIS A 300 27.37 10.24 -5.21
CA HIS A 300 26.98 11.57 -5.70
C HIS A 300 25.46 11.73 -5.68
N LEU A 301 24.73 10.75 -6.22
CA LEU A 301 23.27 10.81 -6.36
C LEU A 301 22.56 10.84 -5.00
N ALA A 302 22.97 9.98 -4.06
CA ALA A 302 22.41 9.98 -2.71
C ALA A 302 22.75 11.27 -1.95
N ALA A 303 23.98 11.78 -2.09
CA ALA A 303 24.43 13.00 -1.44
C ALA A 303 23.70 14.26 -1.95
N ALA A 304 23.47 14.37 -3.27
CA ALA A 304 22.77 15.49 -3.88
C ALA A 304 21.28 15.52 -3.52
N ASN A 305 20.64 14.35 -3.43
CA ASN A 305 19.20 14.23 -3.15
C ASN A 305 18.85 14.15 -1.66
N GLY A 306 19.85 14.20 -0.77
CA GLY A 306 19.60 14.29 0.67
C GLY A 306 19.27 12.98 1.37
N PHE A 307 19.90 11.86 0.96
CA PHE A 307 19.68 10.53 1.56
C PHE A 307 20.90 10.07 2.39
N PRO A 308 21.11 10.61 3.60
CA PRO A 308 22.27 10.28 4.45
C PRO A 308 22.33 8.80 4.84
N GLU A 309 21.19 8.11 4.87
CA GLU A 309 21.03 6.69 5.20
C GLU A 309 21.79 5.75 4.24
N ILE A 310 21.97 6.18 3.00
CA ILE A 310 22.57 5.40 1.91
C ILE A 310 24.10 5.51 1.91
N LEU A 311 24.64 6.62 2.41
CA LEU A 311 26.08 6.93 2.32
C LEU A 311 26.94 5.92 3.12
N PRO A 312 26.58 5.52 4.35
CA PRO A 312 27.30 4.49 5.07
C PRO A 312 27.26 3.12 4.39
N LEU A 313 26.14 2.75 3.76
CA LEU A 313 26.01 1.48 3.03
C LEU A 313 27.02 1.42 1.88
N LEU A 314 27.06 2.48 1.07
CA LEU A 314 27.97 2.60 -0.07
C LEU A 314 29.43 2.63 0.40
N ALA A 315 29.75 3.43 1.41
CA ALA A 315 31.11 3.56 1.94
C ALA A 315 31.65 2.23 2.49
N ARG A 316 30.86 1.49 3.28
CA ARG A 316 31.25 0.17 3.79
C ARG A 316 31.43 -0.86 2.68
N ALA A 317 30.70 -0.71 1.59
CA ALA A 317 30.84 -1.54 0.39
C ALA A 317 32.01 -1.12 -0.53
N GLY A 318 32.82 -0.14 -0.13
CA GLY A 318 34.00 0.29 -0.87
C GLY A 318 33.75 1.41 -1.90
N ALA A 319 32.68 2.20 -1.73
CA ALA A 319 32.51 3.43 -2.50
C ALA A 319 33.68 4.39 -2.26
N ARG A 320 34.21 4.97 -3.34
CA ARG A 320 35.21 6.04 -3.25
C ARG A 320 34.52 7.34 -2.85
N LEU A 321 34.95 7.95 -1.75
CA LEU A 321 34.32 9.15 -1.19
C LEU A 321 34.61 10.43 -1.98
N ASP A 322 35.76 10.48 -2.64
CA ASP A 322 36.33 11.70 -3.23
C ASP A 322 36.48 11.64 -4.76
N VAL A 323 35.72 10.75 -5.42
CA VAL A 323 35.62 10.76 -6.90
C VAL A 323 34.91 12.01 -7.38
N THR A 324 35.27 12.52 -8.56
CA THR A 324 34.59 13.67 -9.17
C THR A 324 33.68 13.26 -10.32
N ASP A 325 32.57 13.96 -10.46
CA ASP A 325 31.67 13.86 -11.60
C ASP A 325 32.18 14.69 -12.80
N SER A 326 31.34 14.91 -13.83
CA SER A 326 31.69 15.70 -15.02
C SER A 326 31.92 17.19 -14.76
N ASP A 327 31.41 17.72 -13.64
CA ASP A 327 31.58 19.12 -13.22
C ASP A 327 32.78 19.30 -12.27
N ASP A 328 33.63 18.27 -12.16
CA ASP A 328 34.73 18.18 -11.20
C ASP A 328 34.28 18.25 -9.72
N LEU A 329 33.01 17.94 -9.43
CA LEU A 329 32.45 17.98 -8.08
C LEU A 329 32.52 16.61 -7.41
N THR A 330 32.97 16.56 -6.15
CA THR A 330 32.88 15.35 -5.31
C THR A 330 31.47 15.18 -4.73
N PRO A 331 31.10 14.00 -4.18
CA PRO A 331 29.85 13.80 -3.46
C PRO A 331 29.63 14.83 -2.33
N LEU A 332 30.70 15.17 -1.60
CA LEU A 332 30.66 16.20 -0.55
C LEU A 332 30.35 17.59 -1.14
N MET A 333 30.95 17.93 -2.28
CA MET A 333 30.66 19.18 -2.98
C MET A 333 29.23 19.21 -3.53
N ARG A 334 28.68 18.09 -4.02
CA ARG A 334 27.27 18.00 -4.45
C ARG A 334 26.30 18.16 -3.28
N ALA A 335 26.57 17.53 -2.13
CA ALA A 335 25.78 17.74 -0.92
C ALA A 335 25.83 19.21 -0.47
N ALA A 336 27.01 19.83 -0.55
CA ALA A 336 27.20 21.24 -0.21
C ALA A 336 26.48 22.20 -1.18
N LEU A 337 26.54 21.91 -2.48
CA LEU A 337 25.84 22.65 -3.54
C LEU A 337 24.31 22.57 -3.39
N MET A 338 23.79 21.44 -2.92
CA MET A 338 22.35 21.22 -2.74
C MET A 338 21.85 21.55 -1.32
N GLY A 339 22.72 22.05 -0.43
CA GLY A 339 22.36 22.41 0.95
C GLY A 339 22.01 21.22 1.85
N GLN A 340 22.46 20.01 1.52
CA GLN A 340 22.07 18.76 2.20
C GLN A 340 22.87 18.56 3.50
N GLU A 341 22.46 19.24 4.57
CA GLU A 341 23.18 19.28 5.86
C GLU A 341 23.54 17.88 6.40
N ALA A 342 22.56 16.97 6.44
CA ALA A 342 22.75 15.62 6.98
C ALA A 342 23.75 14.79 6.15
N CYS A 343 23.71 14.92 4.82
CA CYS A 343 24.66 14.27 3.92
C CYS A 343 26.07 14.83 4.07
N VAL A 344 26.22 16.15 4.23
CA VAL A 344 27.53 16.77 4.50
C VAL A 344 28.13 16.22 5.79
N ARG A 345 27.35 16.18 6.90
CA ARG A 345 27.81 15.59 8.17
C ARG A 345 28.20 14.13 8.00
N ALA A 346 27.38 13.33 7.33
CA ALA A 346 27.64 11.92 7.11
C ALA A 346 28.92 11.70 6.29
N LEU A 347 29.14 12.43 5.19
CA LEU A 347 30.33 12.29 4.35
C LEU A 347 31.61 12.71 5.08
N VAL A 348 31.57 13.80 5.85
CA VAL A 348 32.71 14.22 6.70
C VAL A 348 33.03 13.14 7.74
N ARG A 349 32.01 12.56 8.39
CA ARG A 349 32.19 11.45 9.35
C ARG A 349 32.75 10.19 8.70
N LEU A 350 32.36 9.90 7.46
CA LEU A 350 32.88 8.78 6.68
C LEU A 350 34.32 9.03 6.20
N GLY A 351 34.82 10.27 6.32
CA GLY A 351 36.21 10.63 5.99
C GLY A 351 36.40 11.26 4.62
N ALA A 352 35.36 11.81 4.00
CA ALA A 352 35.48 12.57 2.75
C ALA A 352 36.36 13.83 2.94
N ASP A 353 37.23 14.12 1.97
CA ASP A 353 38.18 15.23 2.06
C ASP A 353 37.53 16.57 1.68
N ALA A 354 37.15 17.34 2.69
CA ALA A 354 36.61 18.70 2.54
C ALA A 354 37.62 19.72 1.94
N GLY A 355 38.91 19.39 1.87
CA GLY A 355 39.97 20.22 1.33
C GLY A 355 40.11 20.17 -0.19
N ILE A 356 39.46 19.21 -0.86
CA ILE A 356 39.47 19.12 -2.33
C ILE A 356 38.87 20.39 -2.94
N ARG A 357 39.45 20.85 -4.05
CA ARG A 357 39.04 22.06 -4.77
C ARG A 357 38.78 21.75 -6.23
N CYS A 358 37.70 22.29 -6.76
CA CYS A 358 37.36 22.27 -8.19
C CYS A 358 37.38 23.72 -8.73
N PRO A 359 37.11 23.96 -10.03
CA PRO A 359 36.94 25.31 -10.58
C PRO A 359 35.87 26.15 -9.85
N ALA A 360 34.83 25.49 -9.32
CA ALA A 360 33.80 26.11 -8.50
C ALA A 360 34.19 26.28 -7.02
N GLY A 361 35.43 25.99 -6.61
CA GLY A 361 35.91 26.15 -5.23
C GLY A 361 35.91 24.85 -4.40
N SER A 362 36.16 24.98 -3.09
CA SER A 362 35.98 23.89 -2.13
C SER A 362 34.50 23.68 -1.77
N ALA A 363 34.17 22.58 -1.08
CA ALA A 363 32.80 22.34 -0.60
C ALA A 363 32.26 23.51 0.27
N ALA A 364 33.11 24.10 1.11
CA ALA A 364 32.74 25.24 1.96
C ALA A 364 32.50 26.52 1.12
N GLU A 365 33.36 26.79 0.14
CA GLU A 365 33.22 27.96 -0.76
C GLU A 365 31.98 27.84 -1.66
N ILE A 366 31.62 26.63 -2.08
CA ILE A 366 30.38 26.33 -2.80
C ILE A 366 29.17 26.60 -1.91
N ALA A 367 29.11 26.00 -0.72
CA ALA A 367 28.01 26.21 0.22
C ALA A 367 27.84 27.69 0.62
N PHE A 368 28.94 28.42 0.79
CA PHE A 368 28.92 29.85 1.09
C PHE A 368 28.28 30.66 -0.02
N ARG A 369 28.61 30.35 -1.29
CA ARG A 369 28.06 31.04 -2.46
C ARG A 369 26.55 30.81 -2.62
N GLU A 370 26.10 29.59 -2.37
CA GLU A 370 24.67 29.22 -2.42
C GLU A 370 23.89 29.66 -1.17
N GLY A 371 24.56 30.25 -0.17
CA GLY A 371 23.92 30.81 1.03
C GLY A 371 23.64 29.79 2.15
N TYR A 372 24.18 28.57 2.06
CA TYR A 372 23.98 27.51 3.06
C TYR A 372 24.91 27.66 4.27
N GLN A 373 24.67 28.68 5.09
CA GLN A 373 25.51 29.05 6.25
C GLN A 373 25.75 27.91 7.25
N ARG A 374 24.76 27.01 7.47
CA ARG A 374 24.93 25.84 8.35
C ARG A 374 25.92 24.84 7.79
N VAL A 375 25.87 24.60 6.48
CA VAL A 375 26.80 23.71 5.77
C VAL A 375 28.21 24.26 5.82
N VAL A 376 28.38 25.58 5.64
CA VAL A 376 29.67 26.26 5.83
C VAL A 376 30.20 26.03 7.24
N GLY A 377 29.35 26.22 8.26
CA GLY A 377 29.69 25.95 9.65
C GLY A 377 30.22 24.54 9.88
N ILE A 378 29.57 23.52 9.31
CA ILE A 378 29.98 22.11 9.43
C ILE A 378 31.33 21.84 8.75
N LEU A 379 31.60 22.48 7.62
CA LEU A 379 32.81 22.25 6.82
C LEU A 379 34.02 23.03 7.34
N GLU A 380 33.82 24.22 7.91
CA GLU A 380 34.88 25.08 8.46
C GLU A 380 35.23 24.73 9.92
N TRP A 381 34.25 24.25 10.69
CA TRP A 381 34.43 23.89 12.10
C TRP A 381 34.42 22.38 12.22
N LYS A 382 35.60 21.78 12.41
CA LYS A 382 35.73 20.41 12.92
C LYS A 382 35.20 20.36 14.36
N GLU A 383 33.89 20.39 14.56
CA GLU A 383 33.30 20.22 15.89
C GLU A 383 33.65 18.84 16.43
N GLU A 384 34.45 18.82 17.50
CA GLU A 384 34.42 17.77 18.52
C GLU A 384 33.02 17.80 19.16
N GLU A 385 32.34 16.65 19.14
CA GLU A 385 30.98 16.48 19.62
C GLU A 385 30.82 16.97 21.07
N LYS A 386 29.98 17.99 21.26
CA LYS A 386 29.03 17.93 22.37
C LYS A 386 27.78 17.29 21.82
N GLU A 387 27.48 16.09 22.31
CA GLU A 387 26.13 15.51 22.26
C GLU A 387 25.14 16.54 22.84
N MET A 388 24.59 17.39 21.97
CA MET A 388 23.30 17.98 22.18
C MET A 388 22.31 17.05 21.50
N GLY A 389 21.55 16.32 22.31
CA GLY A 389 20.45 15.49 21.87
C GLY A 389 19.48 16.30 21.02
N GLY A 390 19.64 16.21 19.71
CA GLY A 390 18.66 16.57 18.71
C GLY A 390 17.99 15.29 18.25
N GLU A 391 16.79 15.04 18.74
CA GLU A 391 15.84 14.12 18.13
C GLU A 391 15.56 14.62 16.70
N GLY A 392 16.08 13.93 15.69
CA GLY A 392 15.85 14.34 14.30
C GLY A 392 16.79 13.70 13.28
N ASP A 393 16.89 12.38 13.28
CA ASP A 393 16.70 11.52 12.10
C ASP A 393 16.98 10.09 12.54
N GLY A 394 16.00 9.22 12.33
CA GLY A 394 16.09 7.81 12.71
C GLY A 394 17.21 7.17 11.91
N ASP A 395 18.25 6.70 12.60
CA ASP A 395 19.25 5.82 12.01
C ASP A 395 18.51 4.52 11.65
N TRP A 396 17.93 4.50 10.45
CA TRP A 396 17.11 3.41 9.95
C TRP A 396 17.85 2.07 10.09
N GLU A 397 19.18 2.08 9.95
CA GLU A 397 20.03 0.91 10.06
C GLU A 397 20.07 0.45 11.50
N LYS A 398 20.22 1.37 12.46
CA LYS A 398 20.13 1.09 13.89
C LYS A 398 18.73 0.67 14.32
N ASP A 399 17.67 1.23 13.74
CA ASP A 399 16.28 0.84 14.03
C ASP A 399 15.99 -0.58 13.51
N CYS A 400 16.48 -0.87 12.30
CA CYS A 400 16.49 -2.19 11.68
C CYS A 400 17.30 -3.20 12.50
N LEU A 401 18.56 -2.87 12.81
CA LEU A 401 19.47 -3.68 13.62
C LEU A 401 18.92 -3.91 15.01
N SER A 402 18.35 -2.90 15.67
CA SER A 402 17.76 -3.04 17.00
C SER A 402 16.52 -3.94 16.96
N SER A 403 15.63 -3.75 15.98
CA SER A 403 14.46 -4.61 15.78
C SER A 403 14.86 -6.07 15.56
N TRP A 404 15.88 -6.32 14.72
CA TRP A 404 16.37 -7.67 14.47
C TRP A 404 17.15 -8.25 15.65
N GLN A 405 17.96 -7.44 16.34
CA GLN A 405 18.79 -7.91 17.45
C GLN A 405 17.93 -8.52 18.55
N ASP A 406 16.72 -7.99 18.72
CA ASP A 406 15.79 -8.54 19.68
C ASP A 406 15.23 -9.91 19.30
N VAL A 407 14.92 -10.11 18.01
CA VAL A 407 14.51 -11.42 17.48
C VAL A 407 15.66 -12.41 17.52
N LYS A 408 16.86 -11.99 17.09
CA LYS A 408 18.09 -12.77 17.15
C LYS A 408 18.38 -13.22 18.58
N SER A 409 18.27 -12.33 19.57
CA SER A 409 18.48 -12.67 20.98
C SER A 409 17.53 -13.78 21.48
N LEU A 410 16.27 -13.76 21.05
CA LEU A 410 15.30 -14.81 21.39
C LEU A 410 15.67 -16.18 20.80
N ILE A 411 16.15 -16.20 19.55
CA ILE A 411 16.59 -17.41 18.87
C ILE A 411 17.87 -17.95 19.52
N MET A 412 18.87 -17.07 19.72
CA MET A 412 20.18 -17.43 20.26
C MET A 412 20.12 -17.93 21.70
N SER A 413 19.22 -17.39 22.51
CA SER A 413 19.02 -17.86 23.90
C SER A 413 18.32 -19.22 23.98
N GLY A 414 17.75 -19.73 22.89
CA GLY A 414 16.89 -20.92 22.91
C GLY A 414 15.51 -20.67 23.51
N ALA A 415 15.16 -19.42 23.81
CA ALA A 415 13.85 -19.02 24.32
C ALA A 415 12.75 -19.25 23.25
N VAL A 416 13.10 -19.12 21.97
CA VAL A 416 12.26 -19.48 20.83
C VAL A 416 12.97 -20.50 19.96
N LEU A 417 12.30 -21.63 19.71
CA LEU A 417 12.74 -22.64 18.74
C LEU A 417 11.97 -22.46 17.42
N LEU A 418 12.70 -22.46 16.31
CA LEU A 418 12.19 -22.36 14.95
C LEU A 418 12.60 -23.60 14.16
N TRP A 419 11.72 -24.09 13.29
CA TRP A 419 11.97 -25.24 12.44
C TRP A 419 11.95 -24.85 10.96
N PRO A 420 12.87 -25.37 10.13
CA PRO A 420 12.87 -25.11 8.69
C PRO A 420 11.57 -25.55 8.01
N LEU A 421 11.13 -24.86 6.95
CA LEU A 421 9.92 -25.19 6.18
C LEU A 421 10.00 -26.59 5.57
N THR A 422 11.21 -27.08 5.26
CA THR A 422 11.46 -28.46 4.82
C THR A 422 10.90 -29.51 5.80
N VAL A 423 10.97 -29.25 7.11
CA VAL A 423 10.41 -30.13 8.14
C VAL A 423 8.88 -30.19 8.07
N PHE A 424 8.22 -29.08 7.76
CA PHE A 424 6.76 -29.04 7.61
C PHE A 424 6.31 -29.73 6.32
N ARG A 425 7.07 -29.58 5.24
CA ARG A 425 6.85 -30.36 4.02
C ARG A 425 6.97 -31.86 4.29
N PHE A 426 8.01 -32.29 5.01
CA PHE A 426 8.16 -33.67 5.44
C PHE A 426 6.97 -34.17 6.29
N LEU A 427 6.50 -33.38 7.27
CA LEU A 427 5.30 -33.74 8.04
C LEU A 427 4.05 -33.87 7.16
N SER A 428 3.87 -32.96 6.20
CA SER A 428 2.77 -32.99 5.24
C SER A 428 2.81 -34.26 4.38
N GLU A 429 3.98 -34.60 3.84
CA GLU A 429 4.22 -35.83 3.07
C GLU A 429 3.98 -37.11 3.88
N LYS A 430 4.41 -37.11 5.15
CA LYS A 430 4.15 -38.21 6.10
C LYS A 430 2.72 -38.24 6.63
N ASN A 431 1.85 -37.34 6.17
CA ASN A 431 0.47 -37.23 6.60
C ASN A 431 0.33 -37.03 8.13
N HIS A 432 1.28 -36.36 8.76
CA HIS A 432 1.32 -36.17 10.22
C HIS A 432 0.92 -34.73 10.61
N PRO A 433 0.07 -34.52 11.63
CA PRO A 433 -0.26 -33.18 12.13
C PRO A 433 0.96 -32.49 12.75
N ILE A 434 0.98 -31.15 12.77
CA ILE A 434 2.10 -30.38 13.34
C ILE A 434 2.21 -30.65 14.85
N PRO A 435 3.24 -31.36 15.36
CA PRO A 435 3.31 -31.68 16.77
C PRO A 435 3.61 -30.44 17.63
N ARG A 436 3.59 -30.60 18.96
CA ARG A 436 4.12 -29.57 19.86
C ARG A 436 5.59 -29.34 19.55
N ARG A 437 6.05 -28.08 19.65
CA ARG A 437 7.43 -27.68 19.34
C ARG A 437 8.48 -28.55 20.03
N GLN A 438 8.31 -28.86 21.32
CA GLN A 438 9.27 -29.69 22.07
C GLN A 438 9.23 -31.18 21.72
N ASP A 439 8.13 -31.66 21.13
CA ASP A 439 7.97 -33.07 20.76
C ASP A 439 8.49 -33.34 19.32
N MET A 440 8.79 -32.28 18.57
CA MET A 440 9.21 -32.34 17.17
C MET A 440 10.40 -33.31 16.94
N PRO A 441 11.52 -33.26 17.71
CA PRO A 441 12.64 -34.19 17.47
C PRO A 441 12.23 -35.66 17.58
N ARG A 442 11.47 -36.01 18.62
CA ARG A 442 10.98 -37.37 18.85
C ARG A 442 10.01 -37.82 17.76
N VAL A 443 9.12 -36.92 17.31
CA VAL A 443 8.16 -37.21 16.24
C VAL A 443 8.89 -37.45 14.92
N LEU A 444 9.85 -36.59 14.55
CA LEU A 444 10.65 -36.76 13.34
C LEU A 444 11.44 -38.08 13.34
N GLU A 445 12.06 -38.43 14.47
CA GLU A 445 12.75 -39.73 14.64
C GLU A 445 11.78 -40.89 14.43
N SER A 446 10.57 -40.81 15.00
CA SER A 446 9.54 -41.85 14.84
C SER A 446 9.00 -41.98 13.41
N LEU A 447 9.09 -40.90 12.62
CA LEU A 447 8.70 -40.86 11.21
C LEU A 447 9.86 -41.24 10.26
N GLY A 448 11.04 -41.56 10.80
CA GLY A 448 12.18 -42.08 10.05
C GLY A 448 13.21 -41.03 9.58
N MET A 449 13.21 -39.82 10.13
CA MET A 449 14.27 -38.83 9.88
C MET A 449 15.54 -39.21 10.68
N ASP A 450 16.71 -39.03 10.09
CA ASP A 450 17.99 -39.36 10.73
C ASP A 450 18.31 -38.41 11.89
N LYS A 451 19.06 -38.89 12.89
CA LYS A 451 19.41 -38.09 14.09
C LYS A 451 20.29 -36.88 13.77
N ASP A 452 21.22 -37.03 12.84
CA ASP A 452 22.09 -35.94 12.42
C ASP A 452 21.26 -34.90 11.67
N GLU A 453 20.34 -35.33 10.81
CA GLU A 453 19.40 -34.44 10.11
C GLU A 453 18.47 -33.69 11.08
N ILE A 454 17.96 -34.34 12.11
CA ILE A 454 17.16 -33.70 13.16
C ILE A 454 17.97 -32.63 13.89
N TYR A 455 19.20 -32.97 14.30
CA TYR A 455 20.11 -32.03 14.97
C TYR A 455 20.43 -30.81 14.11
N GLU A 456 20.65 -31.03 12.81
CA GLU A 456 20.89 -29.97 11.83
C GLU A 456 19.67 -29.04 11.68
N ASN A 457 18.47 -29.60 11.57
CA ASN A 457 17.23 -28.82 11.45
C ASN A 457 16.90 -28.03 12.74
N GLU A 458 17.11 -28.62 13.91
CA GLU A 458 16.87 -27.97 15.21
C GLU A 458 17.79 -26.75 15.43
N ASN A 459 19.02 -26.81 14.92
CA ASN A 459 20.02 -25.75 15.11
C ASN A 459 20.17 -24.82 13.88
N ALA A 460 19.49 -25.10 12.77
CA ALA A 460 19.57 -24.31 11.55
C ALA A 460 19.30 -22.82 11.80
N ALA A 461 18.28 -22.49 12.60
CA ALA A 461 17.92 -21.10 12.87
C ALA A 461 19.01 -20.34 13.65
N LYS A 462 19.64 -21.01 14.61
CA LYS A 462 20.72 -20.43 15.43
C LYS A 462 21.95 -20.14 14.57
N ARG A 463 22.35 -21.08 13.72
CA ARG A 463 23.50 -20.92 12.82
C ARG A 463 23.33 -19.75 11.87
N CYS A 464 22.17 -19.65 11.22
CA CYS A 464 21.88 -18.49 10.38
C CYS A 464 21.88 -17.17 11.18
N GLY A 465 21.41 -17.20 12.44
CA GLY A 465 21.49 -16.06 13.35
C GLY A 465 22.93 -15.65 13.71
N GLU A 466 23.83 -16.61 13.89
CA GLU A 466 25.26 -16.39 14.20
C GLU A 466 26.02 -15.76 13.04
N GLU A 467 25.75 -16.21 11.81
CA GLU A 467 26.39 -15.72 10.57
C GLU A 467 26.07 -14.25 10.24
N GLY A 468 25.16 -13.63 10.99
CA GLY A 468 25.09 -12.17 11.15
C GLY A 468 24.64 -11.37 9.93
N GLN A 469 24.07 -12.03 8.91
CA GLN A 469 23.48 -11.33 7.78
C GLN A 469 22.07 -10.89 8.17
N PHE A 470 21.92 -9.58 8.32
CA PHE A 470 20.67 -8.87 8.58
C PHE A 470 19.50 -9.49 7.75
N PRO A 471 18.29 -9.74 8.30
CA PRO A 471 17.25 -10.57 7.66
C PRO A 471 16.74 -10.02 6.32
N PHE A 472 16.93 -8.73 6.08
CA PHE A 472 16.63 -8.09 4.80
C PHE A 472 17.70 -8.37 3.71
N MET A 473 18.88 -8.79 4.15
CA MET A 473 20.06 -9.17 3.37
C MET A 473 20.43 -10.61 3.67
N GLY A 474 19.51 -11.44 4.14
CA GLY A 474 19.76 -12.83 4.49
C GLY A 474 18.73 -13.70 3.82
N ASP A 475 19.10 -14.90 3.44
CA ASP A 475 18.12 -15.90 2.98
C ASP A 475 17.28 -16.43 4.16
N PHE A 476 17.31 -15.75 5.31
CA PHE A 476 16.66 -16.10 6.55
C PHE A 476 15.29 -15.45 6.65
N THR A 477 14.24 -16.21 6.36
CA THR A 477 12.86 -15.73 6.47
C THR A 477 12.16 -16.39 7.65
N VAL A 478 11.61 -15.60 8.57
CA VAL A 478 10.75 -16.16 9.62
C VAL A 478 9.30 -16.05 9.19
N VAL A 479 8.62 -17.19 9.12
CA VAL A 479 7.19 -17.31 8.89
C VAL A 479 6.51 -17.65 10.21
N CYS A 480 5.73 -16.73 10.75
CA CYS A 480 4.87 -17.00 11.90
C CYS A 480 3.52 -17.54 11.42
N LEU A 481 3.24 -18.82 11.62
CA LEU A 481 1.93 -19.41 11.44
C LEU A 481 1.07 -19.07 12.67
N SER A 482 0.13 -18.13 12.50
CA SER A 482 -0.90 -17.76 13.46
C SER A 482 -2.19 -18.46 13.09
N TYR A 483 -2.76 -19.22 14.01
CA TYR A 483 -4.12 -19.73 13.90
C TYR A 483 -4.81 -19.59 15.25
N GLY A 484 -6.11 -19.30 15.23
CA GLY A 484 -6.84 -19.05 16.46
C GLY A 484 -6.83 -20.26 17.36
N TRP A 485 -6.22 -20.11 18.55
CA TRP A 485 -6.45 -20.82 19.80
C TRP A 485 -7.60 -21.82 19.68
N LEU A 486 -7.25 -23.05 19.36
CA LEU A 486 -8.15 -24.18 19.44
C LEU A 486 -7.93 -24.86 20.79
N ASP A 487 -8.92 -25.65 21.14
CA ASP A 487 -9.10 -26.42 22.36
C ASP A 487 -7.82 -27.10 22.91
N SER A 488 -7.90 -27.60 24.14
CA SER A 488 -6.93 -28.53 24.74
C SER A 488 -6.60 -29.78 23.89
N SER A 489 -7.47 -30.13 22.93
CA SER A 489 -7.19 -31.07 21.85
C SER A 489 -6.63 -30.33 20.63
N HIS A 490 -5.51 -30.83 20.10
CA HIS A 490 -4.72 -30.32 18.97
C HIS A 490 -5.50 -29.42 17.96
N PRO A 491 -4.94 -28.28 17.50
CA PRO A 491 -5.64 -27.33 16.64
C PRO A 491 -5.82 -27.79 15.19
N ASP A 492 -4.96 -28.69 14.75
CA ASP A 492 -4.93 -29.11 13.35
C ASP A 492 -4.97 -30.63 13.21
N PRO A 493 -5.96 -31.32 13.82
CA PRO A 493 -6.01 -32.78 13.79
C PRO A 493 -6.15 -33.31 12.36
N ASP A 494 -6.80 -32.52 11.49
CA ASP A 494 -7.04 -32.86 10.09
C ASP A 494 -5.92 -32.38 9.15
N ARG A 495 -4.90 -31.69 9.69
CA ARG A 495 -3.76 -31.11 8.93
C ARG A 495 -4.15 -29.97 7.98
N PHE A 496 -5.33 -29.38 8.18
CA PHE A 496 -5.82 -28.27 7.37
C PHE A 496 -4.82 -27.10 7.33
N HIS A 497 -4.34 -26.66 8.48
CA HIS A 497 -3.40 -25.54 8.60
C HIS A 497 -2.03 -25.87 8.03
N LEU A 498 -1.55 -27.10 8.24
CA LEU A 498 -0.31 -27.59 7.65
C LEU A 498 -0.36 -27.61 6.13
N GLN A 499 -1.43 -28.17 5.56
CA GLN A 499 -1.63 -28.24 4.11
C GLN A 499 -1.73 -26.84 3.52
N GLN A 500 -2.48 -25.95 4.17
CA GLN A 500 -2.58 -24.55 3.76
C GLN A 500 -1.22 -23.85 3.85
N LEU A 501 -0.47 -24.00 4.95
CA LEU A 501 0.88 -23.43 5.07
C LEU A 501 1.76 -23.89 3.91
N VAL A 502 1.85 -25.19 3.66
CA VAL A 502 2.73 -25.76 2.62
C VAL A 502 2.29 -25.33 1.22
N ASN A 503 0.98 -25.36 0.92
CA ASN A 503 0.45 -24.98 -0.39
C ASN A 503 0.61 -23.47 -0.65
N GLU A 504 0.28 -22.63 0.32
CA GLU A 504 0.36 -21.17 0.18
C GLU A 504 1.82 -20.71 0.17
N THR A 505 2.67 -21.21 1.07
CA THR A 505 4.12 -20.88 1.04
C THR A 505 4.78 -21.38 -0.24
N GLY A 506 4.31 -22.49 -0.82
CA GLY A 506 4.78 -22.97 -2.13
C GLY A 506 4.60 -21.95 -3.26
N ARG A 507 3.65 -21.02 -3.17
CA ARG A 507 3.47 -19.97 -4.19
C ARG A 507 4.53 -18.86 -4.11
N PHE A 508 5.33 -18.84 -3.05
CA PHE A 508 6.35 -17.83 -2.85
C PHE A 508 7.72 -18.39 -3.17
N TRP A 509 8.40 -17.74 -4.11
CA TRP A 509 9.76 -18.09 -4.52
C TRP A 509 10.75 -18.27 -3.35
N TRP A 510 10.63 -17.44 -2.30
CA TRP A 510 11.54 -17.48 -1.14
C TRP A 510 11.30 -18.71 -0.26
N ALA A 511 10.22 -19.45 -0.48
CA ALA A 511 9.87 -20.71 0.19
C ALA A 511 10.03 -21.94 -0.71
N GLU A 512 10.53 -21.80 -1.94
CA GLU A 512 10.72 -22.92 -2.87
C GLU A 512 12.16 -23.45 -2.89
N GLY A 513 12.33 -24.66 -3.44
CA GLY A 513 13.64 -25.29 -3.67
C GLY A 513 14.55 -25.32 -2.43
N GLU A 514 15.84 -25.03 -2.65
CA GLU A 514 16.87 -25.00 -1.60
C GLU A 514 16.65 -23.89 -0.55
N HIS A 515 15.88 -22.84 -0.86
CA HIS A 515 15.61 -21.72 0.06
C HIS A 515 14.67 -22.10 1.19
N SER A 516 13.82 -23.10 0.97
CA SER A 516 12.90 -23.58 1.99
C SER A 516 13.61 -24.06 3.27
N ALA A 517 14.88 -24.47 3.17
CA ALA A 517 15.71 -24.80 4.33
C ALA A 517 16.09 -23.58 5.20
N ARG A 518 15.93 -22.38 4.66
CA ARG A 518 16.23 -21.09 5.31
C ARG A 518 14.96 -20.26 5.61
N VAL A 519 13.80 -20.82 5.28
CA VAL A 519 12.50 -20.35 5.78
C VAL A 519 12.20 -21.08 7.08
N PHE A 520 12.06 -20.33 8.15
CA PHE A 520 11.87 -20.84 9.49
C PHE A 520 10.45 -20.57 9.95
N VAL A 521 9.72 -21.62 10.25
CA VAL A 521 8.33 -21.51 10.68
C VAL A 521 8.29 -21.48 12.21
N PHE A 522 7.67 -20.42 12.72
CA PHE A 522 7.25 -20.29 14.09
C PHE A 522 5.73 -20.54 14.18
N TRP A 523 5.27 -21.35 15.13
CA TRP A 523 3.85 -21.49 15.44
C TRP A 523 3.63 -21.48 16.95
N ASP A 524 2.62 -20.75 17.38
CA ASP A 524 2.25 -20.67 18.79
C ASP A 524 1.06 -21.58 19.08
N PHE A 525 1.17 -22.36 20.16
CA PHE A 525 0.06 -23.19 20.63
C PHE A 525 -0.01 -23.29 22.15
N ALA A 526 0.34 -22.23 22.87
CA ALA A 526 0.48 -22.27 24.34
C ALA A 526 1.56 -23.28 24.82
N SER A 527 2.55 -23.60 23.98
CA SER A 527 3.74 -24.37 24.35
C SER A 527 4.67 -23.61 25.28
N LEU A 528 4.52 -22.29 25.36
CA LEU A 528 5.22 -21.50 26.34
C LEU A 528 4.71 -21.91 27.77
N SER A 529 3.40 -22.02 28.03
CA SER A 529 2.85 -22.17 29.39
C SER A 529 2.72 -23.61 29.93
N GLN A 530 3.48 -24.58 29.41
CA GLN A 530 3.39 -25.98 29.88
C GLN A 530 4.21 -26.23 31.16
N LYS A 531 3.69 -27.07 32.06
CA LYS A 531 4.36 -27.51 33.29
C LYS A 531 4.48 -29.04 33.30
N PRO A 532 5.51 -29.59 33.97
CA PRO A 532 6.57 -28.88 34.69
C PRO A 532 7.75 -28.50 33.78
N ARG A 533 8.42 -27.40 34.13
CA ARG A 533 9.65 -26.89 33.53
C ARG A 533 10.73 -26.82 34.60
N THR A 534 11.98 -26.99 34.21
CA THR A 534 13.14 -26.67 35.04
C THR A 534 13.22 -25.15 35.29
N PRO A 535 13.93 -24.69 36.35
CA PRO A 535 14.12 -23.25 36.58
C PRO A 535 14.72 -22.51 35.38
N GLU A 536 15.62 -23.15 34.65
CA GLU A 536 16.25 -22.62 33.44
C GLU A 536 15.24 -22.47 32.30
N GLU A 537 14.43 -23.50 32.05
CA GLU A 537 13.33 -23.44 31.08
C GLU A 537 12.27 -22.40 31.47
N ASP A 538 11.99 -22.24 32.75
CA ASP A 538 11.08 -21.20 33.27
C ASP A 538 11.60 -19.79 32.99
N LYS A 539 12.92 -19.58 33.13
CA LYS A 539 13.57 -18.31 32.80
C LYS A 539 13.53 -18.04 31.30
N LEU A 540 13.85 -19.02 30.46
CA LEU A 540 13.80 -18.91 29.01
C LEU A 540 12.38 -18.65 28.50
N PHE A 541 11.40 -19.39 29.02
CA PHE A 541 9.99 -19.16 28.74
C PHE A 541 9.55 -17.74 29.10
N SER A 542 9.90 -17.26 30.31
CA SER A 542 9.47 -15.94 30.77
C SER A 542 10.09 -14.85 29.88
N SER A 543 11.35 -15.02 29.48
CA SER A 543 12.04 -14.15 28.53
C SER A 543 11.40 -14.18 27.14
N ALA A 544 11.03 -15.35 26.63
CA ALA A 544 10.31 -15.49 25.36
C ALA A 544 8.96 -14.79 25.42
N LEU A 545 8.18 -15.05 26.46
CA LEU A 545 6.83 -14.54 26.61
C LEU A 545 6.82 -13.01 26.66
N GLN A 546 7.74 -12.38 27.38
CA GLN A 546 7.82 -10.91 27.49
C GLN A 546 8.09 -10.18 26.17
N ARG A 547 8.64 -10.89 25.17
CA ARG A 547 9.13 -10.33 23.90
C ARG A 547 8.54 -11.04 22.67
N LEU A 548 7.55 -11.90 22.87
CA LEU A 548 6.97 -12.72 21.80
C LEU A 548 6.29 -11.85 20.73
N ASP A 549 5.72 -10.74 21.17
CA ASP A 549 5.17 -9.72 20.30
C ASP A 549 6.18 -9.18 19.29
N VAL A 550 7.45 -9.02 19.67
CA VAL A 550 8.52 -8.56 18.77
C VAL A 550 8.68 -9.51 17.60
N LEU A 551 8.58 -10.83 17.84
CA LEU A 551 8.66 -11.82 16.77
C LEU A 551 7.49 -11.69 15.80
N TYR A 552 6.28 -11.47 16.29
CA TYR A 552 5.13 -11.32 15.42
C TYR A 552 5.05 -9.92 14.76
N SER A 553 5.59 -8.87 15.38
CA SER A 553 5.40 -7.45 14.96
C SER A 553 6.58 -6.91 14.17
N SER A 554 7.72 -7.59 14.22
CA SER A 554 8.91 -7.21 13.46
C SER A 554 8.62 -7.23 11.96
N VAL A 555 9.02 -6.18 11.26
CA VAL A 555 8.99 -6.09 9.78
C VAL A 555 9.83 -7.19 9.11
N HIS A 556 10.70 -7.88 9.85
CA HIS A 556 11.55 -8.96 9.37
C HIS A 556 10.89 -10.34 9.44
N THR A 557 9.66 -10.43 9.96
CA THR A 557 8.93 -11.68 10.01
C THR A 557 7.66 -11.58 9.15
N ARG A 558 7.31 -12.65 8.47
CA ARG A 558 6.06 -12.77 7.72
C ARG A 558 5.04 -13.45 8.61
N VAL A 559 3.82 -12.95 8.70
CA VAL A 559 2.78 -13.61 9.51
C VAL A 559 1.75 -14.23 8.60
N PHE A 560 1.73 -15.56 8.59
CA PHE A 560 0.72 -16.36 7.93
C PHE A 560 -0.45 -16.55 8.89
N ARG A 561 -1.59 -15.92 8.60
CA ARG A 561 -2.81 -16.05 9.39
C ARG A 561 -3.74 -17.10 8.78
N SER A 562 -3.99 -18.15 9.54
CA SER A 562 -5.16 -18.99 9.32
C SER A 562 -6.33 -18.50 10.14
N THR A 563 -7.31 -17.93 9.46
CA THR A 563 -8.62 -17.60 10.02
C THR A 563 -9.65 -18.69 9.76
N GLY A 564 -9.30 -19.66 8.90
CA GLY A 564 -10.13 -20.78 8.49
C GLY A 564 -10.34 -21.80 9.60
N VAL A 565 -11.50 -22.42 9.59
CA VAL A 565 -11.87 -23.49 10.51
C VAL A 565 -12.45 -24.61 9.67
N PRO A 566 -11.91 -25.84 9.72
CA PRO A 566 -12.50 -26.97 9.02
C PRO A 566 -13.96 -27.16 9.42
N GLU A 567 -14.83 -27.49 8.46
CA GLU A 567 -16.28 -27.68 8.72
C GLU A 567 -16.56 -28.75 9.80
N GLY A 568 -15.67 -29.75 9.92
CA GLY A 568 -15.73 -30.80 10.94
C GLY A 568 -15.04 -30.48 12.27
N SER A 569 -14.51 -29.27 12.45
CA SER A 569 -13.77 -28.90 13.67
C SER A 569 -14.67 -28.90 14.91
N LEU A 570 -14.13 -29.41 16.03
CA LEU A 570 -14.78 -29.37 17.34
C LEU A 570 -15.16 -27.94 17.79
N ASN A 571 -14.48 -26.92 17.25
CA ASN A 571 -14.81 -25.52 17.47
C ASN A 571 -14.99 -24.79 16.14
N SER A 572 -16.16 -24.97 15.52
CA SER A 572 -16.54 -24.40 14.22
C SER A 572 -16.69 -22.87 14.20
N ARG A 573 -16.53 -22.17 15.34
CA ARG A 573 -16.63 -20.70 15.36
C ARG A 573 -15.48 -20.08 14.57
N PRO A 574 -15.74 -19.20 13.58
CA PRO A 574 -14.69 -18.48 12.85
C PRO A 574 -13.78 -17.65 13.76
N TYR A 575 -12.53 -17.43 13.36
CA TYR A 575 -11.50 -16.74 14.14
C TYR A 575 -11.98 -15.40 14.73
N ASP A 576 -12.62 -14.56 13.91
CA ASP A 576 -13.15 -13.23 14.29
C ASP A 576 -14.32 -13.30 15.29
N LYS A 577 -14.96 -14.47 15.45
CA LYS A 577 -16.08 -14.71 16.37
C LYS A 577 -15.68 -15.37 17.70
N ARG A 578 -14.41 -15.72 17.89
CA ARG A 578 -13.92 -16.43 19.10
C ARG A 578 -13.64 -15.54 20.31
N GLY A 579 -13.77 -14.22 20.15
CA GLY A 579 -13.65 -13.23 21.22
C GLY A 579 -12.24 -13.05 21.81
N TRP A 580 -11.25 -13.91 21.50
CA TRP A 580 -9.83 -13.75 21.86
C TRP A 580 -8.83 -13.20 20.82
N PRO A 581 -9.18 -12.75 19.60
CA PRO A 581 -8.20 -12.41 18.55
C PRO A 581 -7.09 -11.41 18.93
N THR A 582 -7.21 -10.76 20.07
CA THR A 582 -6.74 -9.41 20.38
C THR A 582 -5.23 -9.16 20.33
N LEU A 583 -4.38 -10.03 20.89
CA LEU A 583 -2.92 -9.83 20.90
C LEU A 583 -2.35 -10.00 19.50
N GLU A 584 -2.50 -11.19 18.91
CA GLU A 584 -2.00 -11.54 17.57
C GLU A 584 -2.61 -10.64 16.49
N THR A 585 -3.89 -10.30 16.62
CA THR A 585 -4.57 -9.32 15.76
C THR A 585 -3.84 -7.99 15.76
N PHE A 586 -3.52 -7.45 16.94
CA PHE A 586 -2.88 -6.15 17.02
C PHE A 586 -1.52 -6.25 16.33
N VAL A 587 -0.76 -7.32 16.61
CA VAL A 587 0.58 -7.46 16.06
C VAL A 587 0.54 -7.44 14.53
N THR A 588 -0.40 -8.21 14.00
CA THR A 588 -0.47 -8.46 12.58
C THR A 588 -1.19 -7.34 11.83
N ALA A 589 -2.05 -6.54 12.48
CA ALA A 589 -2.72 -5.40 11.87
C ALA A 589 -1.77 -4.24 11.55
N PHE A 590 -0.66 -4.10 12.30
CA PHE A 590 0.38 -3.10 12.02
C PHE A 590 1.51 -3.60 11.13
N LYS A 591 1.46 -4.86 10.72
CA LYS A 591 2.29 -5.29 9.61
C LYS A 591 1.70 -4.77 8.31
N PRO A 592 2.56 -4.35 7.37
CA PRO A 592 2.09 -4.10 6.03
C PRO A 592 1.27 -5.30 5.57
N HIS A 593 0.08 -5.07 5.02
CA HIS A 593 -0.86 -6.14 4.67
C HIS A 593 -0.23 -7.19 3.74
N TYR A 594 0.79 -6.81 2.95
CA TYR A 594 1.57 -7.72 2.10
C TYR A 594 2.51 -8.67 2.87
N LEU A 595 2.91 -8.35 4.11
CA LEU A 595 3.65 -9.26 5.00
C LEU A 595 2.72 -10.14 5.84
N VAL A 596 1.40 -9.97 5.70
CA VAL A 596 0.37 -10.76 6.36
C VAL A 596 -0.26 -11.68 5.31
N HIS A 597 0.16 -12.93 5.29
CA HIS A 597 -0.38 -13.92 4.37
C HIS A 597 -1.68 -14.48 4.96
N GLN A 598 -2.83 -14.04 4.48
CA GLN A 598 -4.14 -14.55 4.94
C GLN A 598 -4.50 -15.82 4.17
N MET A 599 -4.89 -16.88 4.86
CA MET A 599 -5.43 -18.08 4.21
C MET A 599 -6.85 -17.81 3.70
N PRO A 600 -7.19 -18.20 2.46
CA PRO A 600 -8.54 -18.07 1.94
C PRO A 600 -9.55 -18.78 2.85
N VAL A 601 -10.58 -18.05 3.29
CA VAL A 601 -11.78 -18.65 3.90
C VAL A 601 -12.45 -19.44 2.79
N THR A 602 -12.50 -20.78 2.90
CA THR A 602 -13.20 -21.72 2.01
C THR A 602 -14.09 -21.04 0.96
N LEU A 603 -13.61 -21.02 -0.28
CA LEU A 603 -14.35 -20.49 -1.41
C LEU A 603 -15.40 -21.52 -1.87
N ASP A 604 -16.65 -21.07 -1.83
CA ASP A 604 -17.80 -21.69 -2.50
C ASP A 604 -17.47 -21.85 -4.01
N PRO A 605 -17.73 -23.01 -4.66
CA PRO A 605 -17.40 -23.23 -6.07
C PRO A 605 -18.13 -22.33 -7.07
N SER A 606 -18.98 -21.40 -6.63
CA SER A 606 -19.88 -20.63 -7.49
C SER A 606 -19.68 -19.11 -7.47
N ASN A 607 -18.50 -18.60 -7.09
CA ASN A 607 -18.27 -17.15 -7.09
C ASN A 607 -16.80 -16.78 -7.18
N ARG A 608 -16.37 -16.06 -8.23
CA ARG A 608 -15.13 -15.28 -8.17
C ARG A 608 -15.14 -14.02 -9.02
N GLU A 609 -15.04 -12.91 -8.30
CA GLU A 609 -14.30 -11.68 -8.60
C GLU A 609 -15.10 -10.38 -8.90
N ARG A 610 -15.64 -9.79 -7.83
CA ARG A 610 -15.47 -8.34 -7.57
C ARG A 610 -14.09 -8.09 -6.92
N GLY A 611 -13.08 -8.84 -7.35
CA GLY A 611 -11.97 -9.41 -6.56
C GLY A 611 -11.39 -8.52 -5.49
N ARG A 612 -10.35 -7.75 -5.77
CA ARG A 612 -9.44 -7.15 -4.79
C ARG A 612 -9.77 -5.74 -4.37
N LEU A 613 -10.49 -4.92 -5.13
CA LEU A 613 -11.11 -3.72 -4.55
C LEU A 613 -12.19 -4.13 -3.54
N SER A 614 -13.01 -5.14 -3.84
CA SER A 614 -13.85 -5.73 -2.81
C SER A 614 -13.03 -6.47 -1.77
N THR A 615 -11.91 -7.13 -2.07
CA THR A 615 -11.10 -7.83 -1.05
C THR A 615 -10.40 -6.83 -0.13
N LEU A 616 -9.96 -5.65 -0.58
CA LEU A 616 -9.44 -4.59 0.28
C LEU A 616 -10.58 -3.91 1.05
N MET A 617 -11.75 -3.68 0.44
CA MET A 617 -12.93 -3.14 1.12
C MET A 617 -13.58 -4.13 2.11
N GLN A 618 -13.48 -5.44 1.85
CA GLN A 618 -14.03 -6.57 2.62
C GLN A 618 -12.99 -7.25 3.51
N GLN A 619 -11.68 -6.99 3.30
CA GLN A 619 -10.59 -7.44 4.15
C GLN A 619 -10.96 -7.02 5.54
N THR A 620 -11.10 -8.00 6.43
CA THR A 620 -11.59 -7.76 7.77
C THR A 620 -10.72 -6.68 8.40
N VAL A 621 -11.28 -5.49 8.60
CA VAL A 621 -10.66 -4.46 9.42
C VAL A 621 -10.53 -5.07 10.80
N ILE A 622 -9.30 -5.28 11.24
CA ILE A 622 -9.06 -5.74 12.59
C ILE A 622 -8.37 -4.61 13.34
N THR A 623 -9.17 -3.87 14.10
CA THR A 623 -8.64 -2.83 14.97
C THR A 623 -8.09 -3.43 16.26
N PRO A 624 -7.05 -2.80 16.86
CA PRO A 624 -6.74 -2.98 18.27
C PRO A 624 -7.97 -3.07 19.13
N VAL A 625 -7.99 -3.99 20.08
CA VAL A 625 -8.91 -3.87 21.21
C VAL A 625 -8.20 -3.02 22.27
N ALA A 626 -8.87 -2.01 22.82
CA ALA A 626 -8.29 -1.26 23.92
C ALA A 626 -7.97 -2.19 25.11
N PRO A 627 -6.87 -2.00 25.87
CA PRO A 627 -6.53 -2.88 26.98
C PRO A 627 -7.67 -3.13 27.96
N LYS A 628 -8.49 -2.12 28.25
CA LYS A 628 -9.68 -2.25 29.09
C LYS A 628 -10.70 -3.27 28.54
N GLU A 629 -10.84 -3.34 27.23
CA GLU A 629 -11.76 -4.28 26.59
C GLU A 629 -11.12 -5.67 26.46
N PHE A 630 -9.80 -5.75 26.27
CA PHE A 630 -9.06 -7.01 26.37
C PHE A 630 -9.17 -7.64 27.76
N ASP A 631 -9.03 -6.85 28.82
CA ASP A 631 -9.15 -7.32 30.20
C ASP A 631 -10.48 -8.03 30.43
N ARG A 632 -11.58 -7.42 29.99
CA ARG A 632 -12.94 -7.99 30.08
C ARG A 632 -13.05 -9.32 29.33
N ILE A 633 -12.47 -9.37 28.12
CA ILE A 633 -12.46 -10.55 27.28
C ILE A 633 -11.71 -11.70 27.97
N VAL A 634 -10.54 -11.42 28.53
CA VAL A 634 -9.68 -12.45 29.14
C VAL A 634 -10.25 -12.93 30.46
N GLU A 635 -10.81 -12.02 31.27
CA GLU A 635 -11.50 -12.36 32.52
C GLU A 635 -12.70 -13.28 32.30
N ALA A 636 -13.37 -13.18 31.14
CA ALA A 636 -14.48 -14.05 30.78
C ALA A 636 -14.04 -15.47 30.37
N LYS A 637 -12.73 -15.77 30.35
CA LYS A 637 -12.20 -17.07 29.91
C LYS A 637 -11.52 -17.84 31.02
N THR A 638 -11.65 -19.17 30.93
CA THR A 638 -10.94 -20.12 31.79
C THR A 638 -9.78 -20.72 31.00
N PHE A 639 -8.55 -20.49 31.45
CA PHE A 639 -7.36 -21.05 30.82
C PHE A 639 -7.21 -22.54 31.17
N THR A 640 -7.27 -23.41 30.17
CA THR A 640 -7.22 -24.89 30.33
C THR A 640 -5.85 -25.42 30.76
N ASN A 641 -4.80 -24.61 30.62
CA ASN A 641 -3.44 -24.90 31.08
C ASN A 641 -3.13 -24.37 32.49
N GLY A 642 -4.11 -23.76 33.17
CA GLY A 642 -3.92 -23.16 34.49
C GLY A 642 -3.07 -21.89 34.50
N ALA A 643 -2.94 -21.20 33.36
CA ALA A 643 -2.25 -19.91 33.28
C ALA A 643 -2.96 -18.83 34.10
N ASP A 644 -2.17 -17.98 34.75
CA ASP A 644 -2.68 -16.80 35.46
C ASP A 644 -3.11 -15.72 34.44
N VAL A 645 -4.28 -15.14 34.68
CA VAL A 645 -4.92 -14.10 33.86
C VAL A 645 -4.10 -12.80 33.88
N GLU A 646 -3.50 -12.45 35.02
CA GLU A 646 -2.86 -11.14 35.18
C GLU A 646 -1.55 -10.99 34.38
N PRO A 647 -0.66 -12.00 34.30
CA PRO A 647 0.46 -11.99 33.36
C PRO A 647 0.03 -11.81 31.90
N VAL A 648 -1.10 -12.37 31.48
CA VAL A 648 -1.61 -12.25 30.11
C VAL A 648 -2.10 -10.83 29.83
N LYS A 649 -2.79 -10.20 30.77
CA LYS A 649 -3.19 -8.79 30.68
C LYS A 649 -2.00 -7.85 30.62
N ASN A 650 -1.01 -8.06 31.50
CA ASN A 650 0.21 -7.25 31.51
C ASN A 650 1.03 -7.42 30.24
N LEU A 651 1.11 -8.66 29.72
CA LEU A 651 1.72 -8.91 28.41
C LEU A 651 1.05 -8.08 27.32
N TYR A 652 -0.29 -8.10 27.25
CA TYR A 652 -1.03 -7.33 26.27
C TYR A 652 -0.82 -5.82 26.41
N ARG A 653 -0.85 -5.28 27.63
CA ARG A 653 -0.60 -3.85 27.89
C ARG A 653 0.81 -3.44 27.46
N SER A 654 1.84 -4.17 27.90
CA SER A 654 3.23 -3.89 27.53
C SER A 654 3.45 -3.96 26.03
N PHE A 655 2.82 -4.92 25.38
CA PHE A 655 2.83 -5.04 23.94
C PHE A 655 2.14 -3.87 23.24
N VAL A 656 0.93 -3.48 23.66
CA VAL A 656 0.21 -2.32 23.12
C VAL A 656 1.06 -1.06 23.27
N LEU A 657 1.75 -0.89 24.39
CA LEU A 657 2.67 0.23 24.58
C LEU A 657 3.84 0.23 23.59
N ARG A 658 4.51 -0.91 23.41
CA ARG A 658 5.64 -1.05 22.48
C ARG A 658 5.26 -0.88 21.01
N THR A 659 4.11 -1.43 20.64
CA THR A 659 3.70 -1.51 19.22
C THR A 659 2.74 -0.42 18.82
N ALA A 660 1.75 -0.07 19.65
CA ALA A 660 0.84 1.03 19.35
C ALA A 660 1.47 2.39 19.60
N GLY A 661 2.26 2.49 20.67
CA GLY A 661 2.82 3.75 21.13
C GLY A 661 3.87 4.33 20.20
N THR A 662 4.43 3.51 19.32
CA THR A 662 5.45 3.87 18.31
C THR A 662 4.87 4.17 16.92
N ILE A 663 3.56 3.97 16.71
CA ILE A 663 2.92 4.22 15.42
C ILE A 663 2.84 5.72 15.16
N ARG A 664 3.38 6.13 14.02
CA ARG A 664 3.26 7.51 13.52
C ARG A 664 2.09 7.71 12.57
N HIS A 665 1.67 6.70 11.81
CA HIS A 665 0.64 6.85 10.78
C HIS A 665 -0.43 5.75 10.88
N ILE A 666 -1.70 6.12 10.92
CA ILE A 666 -2.85 5.21 10.97
C ILE A 666 -3.79 5.54 9.80
N SER A 667 -4.00 4.61 8.87
CA SER A 667 -4.90 4.80 7.73
C SER A 667 -5.89 3.63 7.61
N TYR A 668 -7.17 3.96 7.55
CA TYR A 668 -8.28 3.05 7.20
C TYR A 668 -9.06 3.59 6.00
N SER A 669 -8.41 4.40 5.15
CA SER A 669 -9.06 5.03 4.00
C SER A 669 -9.66 3.97 3.06
N LEU A 670 -10.88 4.26 2.60
CA LEU A 670 -11.71 3.47 1.70
C LEU A 670 -12.12 2.09 2.24
N ARG A 671 -11.90 1.80 3.53
CA ARG A 671 -12.29 0.52 4.15
C ARG A 671 -13.77 0.56 4.58
N SER A 672 -14.68 0.14 3.71
CA SER A 672 -16.13 0.07 4.00
C SER A 672 -16.51 -0.90 5.13
N CYS A 673 -15.63 -1.85 5.47
CA CYS A 673 -15.79 -2.72 6.63
C CYS A 673 -15.33 -2.10 7.96
N PHE A 674 -14.72 -0.90 7.97
CA PHE A 674 -14.36 -0.17 9.19
C PHE A 674 -15.62 0.37 9.87
N LYS A 675 -16.08 -0.34 10.90
CA LYS A 675 -17.37 -0.08 11.56
C LYS A 675 -17.24 0.76 12.81
N GLU A 676 -18.39 1.17 13.32
CA GLU A 676 -18.57 1.85 14.61
C GLU A 676 -17.87 1.17 15.79
N SER A 677 -17.81 -0.16 15.83
CA SER A 677 -17.09 -0.94 16.84
C SER A 677 -15.58 -0.72 16.78
N ASP A 678 -15.05 -0.63 15.58
CA ASP A 678 -13.63 -0.60 15.28
C ASP A 678 -13.06 0.77 15.68
N CYS A 679 -13.78 1.84 15.30
CA CYS A 679 -13.51 3.18 15.77
C CYS A 679 -13.64 3.32 17.29
N ARG A 680 -14.62 2.67 17.92
CA ARG A 680 -14.74 2.68 19.40
C ARG A 680 -13.53 2.07 20.08
N ASN A 681 -12.99 0.99 19.52
CA ASN A 681 -11.79 0.37 20.07
C ASN A 681 -10.55 1.25 19.84
N LEU A 682 -10.42 1.86 18.66
CA LEU A 682 -9.37 2.82 18.35
C LEU A 682 -9.37 4.02 19.32
N ILE A 683 -10.55 4.56 19.63
CA ILE A 683 -10.73 5.60 20.66
C ILE A 683 -10.25 5.11 22.04
N GLY A 684 -10.62 3.89 22.41
CA GLY A 684 -10.18 3.29 23.67
C GLY A 684 -8.66 3.11 23.74
N LEU A 685 -8.04 2.76 22.61
CA LEU A 685 -6.59 2.66 22.47
C LEU A 685 -5.92 4.03 22.65
N PHE A 686 -6.37 5.06 21.93
CA PHE A 686 -5.80 6.41 22.09
C PHE A 686 -5.87 6.88 23.53
N LYS A 687 -7.02 6.67 24.20
CA LYS A 687 -7.16 7.02 25.62
C LYS A 687 -6.16 6.29 26.51
N PHE A 688 -5.91 5.01 26.25
CA PHE A 688 -4.92 4.23 26.99
C PHE A 688 -3.50 4.77 26.75
N LEU A 689 -3.10 4.96 25.49
CA LEU A 689 -1.76 5.46 25.14
C LEU A 689 -1.49 6.87 25.68
N ILE A 690 -2.50 7.73 25.64
CA ILE A 690 -2.45 9.07 26.25
C ILE A 690 -2.26 8.95 27.77
N SER A 691 -2.99 8.06 28.46
CA SER A 691 -2.83 7.89 29.90
C SER A 691 -1.45 7.38 30.31
N GLU A 692 -0.81 6.60 29.44
CA GLU A 692 0.54 6.05 29.64
C GLU A 692 1.65 6.95 29.09
N LYS A 693 1.30 8.12 28.51
CA LYS A 693 2.23 9.08 27.88
C LYS A 693 3.12 8.44 26.79
N GLN A 694 2.59 7.45 26.07
CA GLN A 694 3.28 6.76 24.99
C GLN A 694 2.41 6.77 23.73
N ILE A 695 2.23 7.96 23.16
CA ILE A 695 1.54 8.13 21.87
C ILE A 695 2.42 8.99 20.96
N SER A 696 2.68 8.50 19.75
CA SER A 696 3.52 9.16 18.73
C SER A 696 2.80 9.34 17.39
N VAL A 697 1.47 9.21 17.39
CA VAL A 697 0.66 9.29 16.17
C VAL A 697 0.76 10.69 15.58
N GLU A 698 1.29 10.77 14.37
CA GLU A 698 1.44 11.98 13.57
C GLU A 698 0.35 12.13 12.50
N SER A 699 -0.28 11.03 12.07
CA SER A 699 -1.28 11.05 11.01
C SER A 699 -2.40 10.04 11.23
N VAL A 700 -3.64 10.49 11.03
CA VAL A 700 -4.84 9.65 11.01
C VAL A 700 -5.64 9.91 9.75
N GLU A 701 -5.87 8.87 8.95
CA GLU A 701 -6.58 8.94 7.67
C GLU A 701 -7.77 7.97 7.65
N LEU A 702 -8.98 8.49 7.51
CA LEU A 702 -10.23 7.74 7.53
C LEU A 702 -11.10 8.05 6.31
N MET A 703 -10.47 8.45 5.21
CA MET A 703 -11.18 8.94 4.04
C MET A 703 -12.14 7.86 3.51
N GLY A 704 -13.41 8.19 3.24
CA GLY A 704 -14.38 7.23 2.70
C GLY A 704 -14.82 6.11 3.65
N THR A 705 -14.59 6.22 4.96
CA THR A 705 -15.10 5.25 5.95
C THR A 705 -16.58 5.52 6.28
N PRO A 706 -17.41 4.48 6.56
CA PRO A 706 -18.85 4.64 6.79
C PRO A 706 -19.19 5.05 8.23
N LEU A 707 -18.33 5.84 8.87
CA LEU A 707 -18.50 6.26 10.26
C LEU A 707 -19.57 7.34 10.36
N SER A 708 -20.44 7.22 11.36
CA SER A 708 -21.41 8.27 11.68
C SER A 708 -20.74 9.52 12.26
N ASP A 709 -21.37 10.69 12.08
CA ASP A 709 -20.92 11.95 12.70
C ASP A 709 -20.70 11.80 14.21
N ARG A 710 -21.62 11.13 14.92
CA ARG A 710 -21.49 10.86 16.37
C ARG A 710 -20.20 10.13 16.72
N ARG A 711 -19.74 9.22 15.86
CA ARG A 711 -18.50 8.48 16.10
C ARG A 711 -17.27 9.32 15.80
N LEU A 712 -17.29 10.07 14.71
CA LEU A 712 -16.26 11.03 14.35
C LEU A 712 -16.07 12.08 15.44
N MET A 713 -17.15 12.59 16.04
CA MET A 713 -17.11 13.45 17.23
C MET A 713 -16.28 12.84 18.37
N GLN A 714 -16.55 11.58 18.72
CA GLN A 714 -15.86 10.90 19.81
C GLN A 714 -14.39 10.63 19.50
N LEU A 715 -14.08 10.39 18.23
CA LEU A 715 -12.72 10.23 17.74
C LEU A 715 -11.95 11.54 17.85
N VAL A 716 -12.52 12.65 17.36
CA VAL A 716 -11.93 13.99 17.45
C VAL A 716 -11.67 14.37 18.90
N GLU A 717 -12.61 14.13 19.80
CA GLU A 717 -12.41 14.37 21.24
C GLU A 717 -11.27 13.53 21.83
N ALA A 718 -11.07 12.30 21.35
CA ALA A 718 -9.98 11.44 21.80
C ALA A 718 -8.61 11.85 21.21
N LEU A 719 -8.59 12.40 20.00
CA LEU A 719 -7.38 12.85 19.31
C LEU A 719 -6.91 14.24 19.74
N GLY A 720 -7.80 15.08 20.26
CA GLY A 720 -7.46 16.45 20.69
C GLY A 720 -6.19 16.54 21.56
N PRO A 721 -6.00 15.70 22.60
CA PRO A 721 -4.80 15.74 23.44
C PRO A 721 -3.51 15.18 22.80
N VAL A 722 -3.55 14.69 21.56
CA VAL A 722 -2.38 14.06 20.91
C VAL A 722 -1.47 15.14 20.34
N GLU A 723 -0.44 15.50 21.09
CA GLU A 723 0.50 16.57 20.73
C GLU A 723 1.33 16.27 19.48
N SER A 724 1.54 15.00 19.14
CA SER A 724 2.29 14.58 17.95
C SER A 724 1.49 14.68 16.65
N LEU A 725 0.16 14.82 16.70
CA LEU A 725 -0.72 14.71 15.54
C LEU A 725 -0.55 15.91 14.60
N LYS A 726 -0.05 15.64 13.39
CA LYS A 726 0.18 16.61 12.30
C LYS A 726 -0.89 16.54 11.23
N ASN A 727 -1.45 15.37 10.92
CA ASN A 727 -2.38 15.20 9.79
C ASN A 727 -3.66 14.46 10.21
N LEU A 728 -4.82 15.01 9.85
CA LEU A 728 -6.12 14.37 10.04
C LEU A 728 -6.94 14.43 8.75
N ASN A 729 -7.18 13.28 8.12
CA ASN A 729 -7.96 13.19 6.89
C ASN A 729 -9.29 12.47 7.14
N LEU A 730 -10.40 13.21 6.99
CA LEU A 730 -11.78 12.76 7.15
C LEU A 730 -12.59 12.96 5.86
N CYS A 731 -11.93 13.14 4.72
CA CYS A 731 -12.57 13.32 3.41
C CYS A 731 -13.59 12.20 3.10
N ARG A 732 -14.72 12.51 2.46
CA ARG A 732 -15.77 11.53 2.10
C ARG A 732 -16.32 10.72 3.28
N THR A 733 -16.30 11.27 4.50
CA THR A 733 -16.95 10.65 5.67
C THR A 733 -18.27 11.35 5.97
N GLN A 734 -19.10 10.81 6.88
CA GLN A 734 -20.31 11.49 7.35
C GLN A 734 -20.00 12.56 8.41
N ALA A 735 -18.89 13.29 8.27
CA ALA A 735 -18.58 14.41 9.14
C ALA A 735 -19.62 15.52 8.89
N SER A 736 -20.24 16.02 9.95
CA SER A 736 -21.22 17.11 9.87
C SER A 736 -21.02 18.10 11.03
N ARG A 737 -22.08 18.82 11.40
CA ARG A 737 -22.04 19.86 12.44
C ARG A 737 -21.50 19.36 13.77
N GLY A 738 -21.81 18.12 14.17
CA GLY A 738 -21.33 17.57 15.43
C GLY A 738 -19.80 17.43 15.43
N THR A 739 -19.23 16.86 14.37
CA THR A 739 -17.76 16.76 14.21
C THR A 739 -17.10 18.13 14.27
N MET A 740 -17.68 19.14 13.61
CA MET A 740 -17.19 20.53 13.67
C MET A 740 -17.26 21.13 15.08
N GLN A 741 -18.33 20.86 15.84
CA GLN A 741 -18.44 21.29 17.23
C GLN A 741 -17.38 20.65 18.13
N SER A 742 -17.09 19.37 17.92
CA SER A 742 -16.03 18.66 18.63
C SER A 742 -14.65 19.22 18.29
N LEU A 743 -14.36 19.49 17.01
CA LEU A 743 -13.10 20.12 16.57
C LEU A 743 -12.92 21.48 17.24
N ARG A 744 -13.95 22.33 17.18
CA ARG A 744 -13.97 23.64 17.85
C ARG A 744 -13.73 23.52 19.36
N LYS A 745 -14.40 22.57 20.02
CA LYS A 745 -14.27 22.37 21.47
C LYS A 745 -12.86 21.89 21.85
N ALA A 746 -12.29 20.97 21.08
CA ALA A 746 -10.96 20.44 21.31
C ALA A 746 -9.88 21.52 21.11
N ILE A 747 -9.93 22.29 20.03
CA ILE A 747 -8.97 23.38 19.79
C ILE A 747 -9.07 24.48 20.85
N LYS A 748 -10.29 24.82 21.29
CA LYS A 748 -10.53 25.78 22.37
C LYS A 748 -9.94 25.31 23.72
N ALA A 749 -9.83 24.01 23.92
CA ALA A 749 -9.22 23.40 25.10
C ALA A 749 -7.68 23.24 24.98
N GLY A 750 -7.06 23.74 23.91
CA GLY A 750 -5.62 23.59 23.64
C GLY A 750 -5.23 22.28 22.95
N GLY A 751 -6.20 21.49 22.48
CA GLY A 751 -5.94 20.29 21.70
C GLY A 751 -5.46 20.60 20.28
N PHE A 752 -4.99 19.58 19.56
CA PHE A 752 -4.48 19.67 18.18
C PHE A 752 -3.34 20.69 18.01
N ALA A 753 -2.48 20.84 19.02
CA ALA A 753 -1.41 21.84 19.04
C ALA A 753 -0.48 21.78 17.81
N SER A 754 -0.15 20.58 17.33
CA SER A 754 0.76 20.35 16.20
C SER A 754 0.08 20.07 14.85
N LEU A 755 -1.25 20.13 14.77
CA LEU A 755 -2.01 19.79 13.57
C LEU A 755 -1.69 20.72 12.39
N ARG A 756 -1.12 20.19 11.31
CA ARG A 756 -0.73 20.92 10.10
C ARG A 756 -1.74 20.75 8.97
N THR A 757 -2.40 19.61 8.88
CA THR A 757 -3.40 19.36 7.83
C THR A 757 -4.68 18.78 8.41
N LEU A 758 -5.82 19.34 7.98
CA LEU A 758 -7.16 18.80 8.22
C LEU A 758 -7.90 18.75 6.89
N ASN A 759 -8.25 17.55 6.44
CA ASN A 759 -8.99 17.36 5.19
C ASN A 759 -10.42 16.89 5.48
N LEU A 760 -11.40 17.69 5.03
CA LEU A 760 -12.85 17.47 5.11
C LEU A 760 -13.52 17.52 3.73
N THR A 761 -12.77 17.38 2.63
CA THR A 761 -13.33 17.47 1.27
C THR A 761 -14.39 16.40 1.02
N SER A 762 -15.40 16.73 0.21
CA SER A 762 -16.53 15.85 -0.14
C SER A 762 -17.26 15.23 1.07
N CYS A 763 -17.32 15.94 2.20
CA CYS A 763 -18.20 15.62 3.33
C CYS A 763 -19.53 16.36 3.15
N ASP A 764 -20.48 15.74 2.44
CA ASP A 764 -21.70 16.40 1.94
C ASP A 764 -22.62 16.99 3.03
N GLU A 765 -22.47 16.56 4.29
CA GLU A 765 -23.23 17.07 5.43
C GLU A 765 -22.61 18.31 6.11
N LEU A 766 -21.48 18.84 5.60
CA LEU A 766 -20.91 20.11 6.03
C LEU A 766 -21.49 21.25 5.20
N ASP A 767 -22.47 21.94 5.78
CA ASP A 767 -23.23 23.01 5.14
C ASP A 767 -23.17 24.34 5.93
N ASP A 768 -23.95 25.33 5.48
CA ASP A 768 -24.05 26.65 6.11
C ASP A 768 -24.39 26.60 7.61
N ASN A 769 -25.03 25.53 8.11
CA ASN A 769 -25.32 25.38 9.54
C ASN A 769 -24.07 25.19 10.40
N CYS A 770 -22.94 24.85 9.77
CA CYS A 770 -21.64 24.65 10.41
C CYS A 770 -20.77 25.92 10.42
N LEU A 771 -21.16 26.99 9.72
CA LEU A 771 -20.35 28.20 9.52
C LEU A 771 -19.82 28.80 10.83
N GLY A 772 -20.68 28.95 11.83
CA GLY A 772 -20.27 29.52 13.12
C GLY A 772 -19.25 28.65 13.86
N ASP A 773 -19.39 27.32 13.76
CA ASP A 773 -18.47 26.36 14.38
C ASP A 773 -17.11 26.35 13.66
N LEU A 774 -17.13 26.42 12.33
CA LEU A 774 -15.95 26.53 11.47
C LEU A 774 -15.19 27.84 11.68
N ILE A 775 -15.88 28.98 11.67
CA ILE A 775 -15.26 30.30 11.93
C ILE A 775 -14.60 30.31 13.31
N SER A 776 -15.30 29.81 14.33
CA SER A 776 -14.74 29.72 15.68
C SER A 776 -13.50 28.84 15.71
N PHE A 777 -13.53 27.69 15.01
CA PHE A 777 -12.37 26.81 14.89
C PHE A 777 -11.18 27.55 14.27
N LEU A 778 -11.38 28.26 13.15
CA LEU A 778 -10.33 29.08 12.52
C LEU A 778 -9.76 30.15 13.47
N GLU A 779 -10.61 30.84 14.23
CA GLU A 779 -10.15 31.83 15.20
C GLU A 779 -9.27 31.22 16.31
N PHE A 780 -9.69 30.08 16.87
CA PHE A 780 -8.92 29.41 17.92
C PHE A 780 -7.62 28.79 17.40
N THR A 781 -7.54 28.42 16.11
CA THR A 781 -6.27 27.91 15.55
C THR A 781 -5.15 28.94 15.58
N GLN A 782 -5.45 30.24 15.63
CA GLN A 782 -4.45 31.30 15.76
C GLN A 782 -3.76 31.33 17.13
N GLN A 783 -4.38 30.71 18.14
CA GLN A 783 -3.86 30.65 19.50
C GLN A 783 -2.85 29.49 19.67
N ARG A 784 -2.62 28.70 18.62
CA ARG A 784 -1.70 27.56 18.62
C ARG A 784 -0.26 28.02 18.46
N GLU A 785 0.67 27.23 19.00
CA GLU A 785 2.11 27.45 18.84
C GLU A 785 2.58 27.18 17.39
N VAL A 786 2.05 26.13 16.74
CA VAL A 786 2.33 25.78 15.34
C VAL A 786 1.27 26.37 14.42
N LYS A 787 1.67 27.25 13.50
CA LYS A 787 0.73 28.17 12.82
C LYS A 787 0.34 27.87 11.35
N PRO A 788 1.04 27.08 10.52
CA PRO A 788 0.41 26.67 9.27
C PRO A 788 -0.54 25.49 9.54
N LEU A 789 -1.85 25.74 9.43
CA LEU A 789 -2.89 24.71 9.29
C LEU A 789 -3.51 24.81 7.89
N THR A 790 -3.27 23.80 7.07
CA THR A 790 -4.00 23.58 5.81
C THR A 790 -5.34 22.96 6.13
N LEU A 791 -6.43 23.61 5.71
CA LEU A 791 -7.79 23.17 5.94
C LEU A 791 -8.52 23.01 4.61
N SER A 792 -8.73 21.77 4.19
CA SER A 792 -9.53 21.45 3.02
C SER A 792 -10.98 21.22 3.44
N ILE A 793 -11.93 21.91 2.83
CA ILE A 793 -13.37 21.84 3.12
C ILE A 793 -14.13 21.41 1.86
N PRO A 794 -15.35 20.85 1.96
CA PRO A 794 -16.07 20.34 0.79
C PRO A 794 -16.62 21.47 -0.07
N ASP A 795 -16.54 21.31 -1.40
CA ASP A 795 -17.09 22.25 -2.40
C ASP A 795 -18.62 22.26 -2.45
N ALA A 796 -19.24 21.10 -2.17
CA ALA A 796 -20.68 20.94 -2.09
C ALA A 796 -21.13 20.96 -0.63
N GLY A 797 -22.17 21.75 -0.33
CA GLY A 797 -22.79 21.83 1.00
C GLY A 797 -22.94 23.28 1.51
N PHE A 798 -21.97 24.15 1.28
CA PHE A 798 -22.06 25.57 1.61
C PHE A 798 -22.66 26.38 0.47
N SER A 799 -23.46 27.40 0.80
CA SER A 799 -23.89 28.37 -0.20
C SER A 799 -22.72 29.25 -0.66
N GLU A 800 -22.86 29.91 -1.81
CA GLU A 800 -21.88 30.90 -2.28
C GLU A 800 -21.61 31.99 -1.22
N GLU A 801 -22.66 32.41 -0.50
CA GLU A 801 -22.55 33.39 0.58
C GLU A 801 -21.80 32.82 1.79
N GLY A 802 -22.08 31.57 2.18
CA GLY A 802 -21.36 30.85 3.23
C GLY A 802 -19.86 30.76 2.92
N PHE A 803 -19.50 30.35 1.71
CA PHE A 803 -18.11 30.33 1.25
C PHE A 803 -17.45 31.71 1.23
N ALA A 804 -18.17 32.74 0.82
CA ALA A 804 -17.66 34.11 0.85
C ALA A 804 -17.38 34.60 2.27
N VAL A 805 -18.16 34.16 3.27
CA VAL A 805 -17.88 34.43 4.69
C VAL A 805 -16.61 33.71 5.16
N ILE A 806 -16.45 32.44 4.82
CA ILE A 806 -15.26 31.64 5.18
C ILE A 806 -14.00 32.28 4.58
N ARG A 807 -14.02 32.60 3.28
CA ARG A 807 -12.88 33.25 2.58
C ARG A 807 -12.51 34.58 3.21
N ARG A 808 -13.48 35.48 3.45
CA ARG A 808 -13.22 36.77 4.11
C ARG A 808 -12.61 36.59 5.50
N LYS A 809 -13.08 35.60 6.26
CA LYS A 809 -12.56 35.35 7.60
C LYS A 809 -11.14 34.79 7.56
N ALA A 810 -10.86 33.82 6.68
CA ALA A 810 -9.52 33.27 6.49
C ALA A 810 -8.52 34.36 6.06
N GLN A 811 -8.91 35.24 5.13
CA GLN A 811 -8.10 36.38 4.71
C GLN A 811 -7.83 37.34 5.88
N SER A 812 -8.86 37.74 6.62
CA SER A 812 -8.71 38.64 7.77
C SER A 812 -7.79 38.09 8.86
N LEU A 813 -7.81 36.77 9.09
CA LEU A 813 -6.90 36.12 10.03
C LEU A 813 -5.46 36.10 9.49
N THR A 814 -5.28 35.88 8.19
CA THR A 814 -3.96 35.95 7.52
C THR A 814 -3.35 37.34 7.65
N ASP A 815 -4.14 38.38 7.36
CA ASP A 815 -3.70 39.78 7.42
C ASP A 815 -3.33 40.23 8.85
N SER A 816 -4.00 39.68 9.87
CA SER A 816 -3.83 40.10 11.27
C SER A 816 -2.65 39.44 11.98
N PHE A 817 -2.18 38.28 11.52
CA PHE A 817 -1.21 37.46 12.24
C PHE A 817 0.06 37.11 11.44
N GLY A 818 0.20 37.57 10.19
CA GLY A 818 1.30 37.21 9.27
C GLY A 818 1.13 35.80 8.69
N ALA A 819 1.97 35.42 7.71
CA ALA A 819 1.86 34.21 6.86
C ALA A 819 1.43 32.93 7.62
N SER A 820 0.12 32.78 7.76
CA SER A 820 -0.57 31.67 8.39
C SER A 820 -1.42 31.10 7.28
N ASN A 821 -0.82 30.25 6.45
CA ASN A 821 -1.46 29.81 5.22
C ASN A 821 -2.60 28.82 5.52
N ILE A 822 -3.77 29.36 5.85
CA ILE A 822 -5.04 28.64 5.79
C ILE A 822 -5.37 28.51 4.31
N PHE A 823 -4.87 27.46 3.66
CA PHE A 823 -5.23 27.15 2.28
C PHE A 823 -6.59 26.47 2.27
N LEU A 824 -7.60 27.19 1.78
CA LEU A 824 -8.90 26.63 1.39
C LEU A 824 -8.73 26.02 0.00
N LEU A 825 -8.47 24.72 -0.08
CA LEU A 825 -8.48 23.99 -1.34
C LEU A 825 -9.93 23.64 -1.69
N THR A 826 -10.46 24.30 -2.71
CA THR A 826 -11.69 23.95 -3.43
C THR A 826 -11.31 23.17 -4.71
N GLU A 827 -12.09 22.17 -5.15
CA GLU A 827 -11.80 21.20 -6.23
C GLU A 827 -11.39 21.81 -7.60
N LEU A 828 -11.48 23.13 -7.80
CA LEU A 828 -11.05 23.78 -9.05
C LEU A 828 -9.53 24.01 -9.19
N GLY A 829 -8.70 23.64 -8.22
CA GLY A 829 -7.24 23.76 -8.38
C GLY A 829 -6.73 25.20 -8.55
N GLU A 830 -7.55 26.22 -8.28
CA GLU A 830 -7.09 27.60 -8.23
C GLU A 830 -6.32 27.83 -6.93
N PHE A 831 -5.00 27.77 -7.03
CA PHE A 831 -4.14 28.58 -6.17
C PHE A 831 -4.66 30.02 -6.25
N VAL A 832 -5.02 30.64 -5.12
CA VAL A 832 -5.11 32.09 -5.05
C VAL A 832 -3.69 32.60 -4.77
N PRO A 833 -2.94 33.12 -5.75
CA PRO A 833 -1.62 33.67 -5.52
C PRO A 833 -1.78 35.15 -5.18
N ASN A 834 -1.33 35.59 -4.00
CA ASN A 834 -0.84 36.94 -3.66
C ASN A 834 -0.76 37.02 -2.12
N LEU A 835 0.35 37.43 -1.47
CA LEU A 835 1.40 38.35 -1.87
C LEU A 835 2.80 37.84 -1.50
N GLU A 836 3.77 38.17 -2.36
CA GLU A 836 5.18 38.29 -2.02
C GLU A 836 5.37 39.22 -0.81
N SER A 837 5.95 38.69 0.27
CA SER A 837 7.00 39.31 1.11
C SER A 837 7.44 38.37 2.22
#